data_AF-A0AAR5Q2Z4-F1
#
_entry.id   AF-A0AAR5Q2Z4-F1
#
_cell.length_a   1.000
_cell.length_b   1.000
_cell.length_c   1.000
_cell.angle_alpha   90.00
_cell.angle_beta   90.00
_cell.angle_gamma   90.00
#
_symmetry.space_group_name_H-M   'P 1'
#
loop_
_entity.id
_entity.type
_entity.pdbx_description
1 polymer ?
#
loop_
_entity_poly.entity_id
_entity_poly.type
_entity_poly.pdbx_seq_one_letter_code
_entity_poly.pdbx_strand_id
1 'polypeptide(L)'
;MSSDPDAAKLKSHSSSGTVKKKPRSRSTPRTNDVDKPRKKRHASATHSFASIPNAIKLSMLNSGLLPTSRFNVVDSISDRPIDISLFMKLCEQRKKFPVLYKLEFEIAEKTEPHSCRHGTKKSNLEKNQNQKCIPYDYNRVVLDTIEGEHDSDYVNASYVDSLLKPNAYIVTQGPTEETVTDFWRMVWQEKASCIVMLTKTFDFIKVMCVQYWPASNELEETYGGIHIKVIQEEELANFRIRTFRLYKMDKETVTEERFILQFHFTEWHCHSCPFGNALLEFRRRVRAVVGHRIKSKEAGPMVVHCNDGGGRSGVYLSVDANMELGEEEDKFDVFGYLKKLRQSRMAMVENVDQYKFVYDTLEEYVTCGNSWFGVSELSQRLKQKSQKNATTKLNEYQREYMLICKQTPRFTIGDCAGGHRGDNRKKNRDVLIVPPDNFRPYLTSFQGNNFTDYINAVFVDGYTKPREYIVTEWPLKSTLGEFWSLVYDYECSAVVVLCVPPHNSQQFPSFWPEGRAPKKYGPVFTIDHISHNHYSKIKTWVFRINKKVISLTELMAGVKAPPKNVQLFQLMCWPMGHKVPTSTNSLVELMNMVEKWRQRTEYGPVCIVSPDGRSRCGIYCSANACIEQVIQHGEVDIFQAVRTVRRHRPQLIENITEYKYCYDVVLHYVLHYLQKDLEEIKGTKK
;
A
#
# COMPACT_ATOMS: atom_id res chain seq x y z
N MET A 1 36.85 34.35 31.29
CA MET A 1 37.34 34.65 32.65
C MET A 1 37.34 33.35 33.43
N SER A 2 38.57 32.91 33.68
CA SER A 2 39.09 31.82 34.50
C SER A 2 38.39 31.51 35.82
N SER A 3 38.30 30.23 36.18
CA SER A 3 39.13 29.64 37.26
C SER A 3 38.95 28.11 37.35
N ASP A 4 40.02 27.40 36.99
CA ASP A 4 40.45 26.08 37.52
C ASP A 4 41.13 26.30 38.90
N PRO A 5 41.55 25.28 39.71
CA PRO A 5 42.09 23.97 39.31
C PRO A 5 41.78 22.75 40.23
N ASP A 6 42.06 21.52 39.78
CA ASP A 6 43.22 20.72 40.25
C ASP A 6 43.24 19.28 39.71
N ALA A 7 44.46 18.78 39.51
CA ALA A 7 44.81 17.69 38.61
C ALA A 7 45.26 16.39 39.31
N ALA A 8 45.15 15.28 38.54
CA ALA A 8 46.21 14.29 38.23
C ALA A 8 45.99 12.79 38.58
N LYS A 9 45.92 12.02 37.48
CA LYS A 9 46.64 10.77 37.12
C LYS A 9 46.26 9.39 37.70
N LEU A 10 46.03 8.47 36.73
CA LEU A 10 45.97 7.00 36.80
C LEU A 10 47.32 6.33 37.15
N LYS A 11 47.26 5.14 37.80
CA LYS A 11 47.80 3.85 37.28
C LYS A 11 47.66 2.64 38.25
N SER A 12 47.50 1.46 37.62
CA SER A 12 48.01 0.10 37.93
C SER A 12 47.53 -0.77 39.12
N HIS A 13 46.96 -1.92 38.71
CA HIS A 13 47.21 -3.33 39.09
C HIS A 13 47.62 -3.81 40.51
N SER A 14 46.87 -4.85 40.92
CA SER A 14 47.28 -6.14 41.53
C SER A 14 47.31 -6.35 43.05
N SER A 15 46.45 -7.30 43.47
CA SER A 15 46.64 -8.43 44.41
C SER A 15 46.99 -8.22 45.90
N SER A 16 46.13 -8.76 46.78
CA SER A 16 46.46 -9.65 47.91
C SER A 16 45.13 -10.19 48.51
N GLY A 17 44.99 -11.37 49.11
CA GLY A 17 45.98 -12.31 49.63
C GLY A 17 45.44 -13.75 49.75
N THR A 18 46.37 -14.63 50.13
CA THR A 18 46.35 -16.10 50.16
C THR A 18 46.54 -16.59 51.60
N VAL A 19 46.04 -17.78 51.97
CA VAL A 19 46.66 -18.77 52.90
C VAL A 19 46.04 -20.16 52.62
N LYS A 20 46.75 -21.11 51.94
CA LYS A 20 47.52 -22.31 52.42
C LYS A 20 46.64 -23.44 53.04
N LYS A 21 46.84 -24.77 52.82
CA LYS A 21 47.95 -25.61 52.31
C LYS A 21 47.46 -27.08 52.08
N LYS A 22 47.75 -27.66 50.89
CA LYS A 22 48.45 -28.93 50.50
C LYS A 22 48.51 -30.16 51.45
N PRO A 23 48.72 -31.43 50.96
CA PRO A 23 49.81 -31.74 49.99
C PRO A 23 49.67 -32.91 48.96
N ARG A 24 50.56 -32.79 47.93
CA ARG A 24 51.41 -33.79 47.18
C ARG A 24 50.76 -35.03 46.52
N SER A 25 51.20 -35.59 45.38
CA SER A 25 52.31 -35.34 44.42
C SER A 25 52.11 -36.21 43.16
N ARG A 26 52.73 -35.78 42.04
CA ARG A 26 52.79 -36.40 40.69
C ARG A 26 53.33 -37.84 40.64
N SER A 27 52.85 -38.63 39.67
CA SER A 27 53.66 -39.27 38.61
C SER A 27 52.79 -39.99 37.55
N THR A 28 53.30 -40.07 36.33
CA THR A 28 52.88 -40.88 35.15
C THR A 28 54.13 -41.67 34.68
N PRO A 29 54.12 -42.56 33.67
CA PRO A 29 53.10 -43.47 33.08
C PRO A 29 53.65 -44.92 32.83
N ARG A 30 52.84 -45.87 32.32
CA ARG A 30 53.09 -46.68 31.08
C ARG A 30 52.22 -47.95 30.92
N THR A 31 51.81 -48.14 29.65
CA THR A 31 51.62 -49.38 28.84
C THR A 31 50.47 -50.38 29.10
N ASN A 32 49.60 -50.46 28.09
CA ASN A 32 48.95 -51.61 27.43
C ASN A 32 49.02 -53.00 28.09
N ASP A 33 47.86 -53.65 28.28
CA ASP A 33 47.46 -54.80 27.46
C ASP A 33 45.97 -55.20 27.65
N VAL A 34 45.26 -55.24 26.52
CA VAL A 34 44.46 -56.35 25.97
C VAL A 34 43.46 -57.11 26.87
N ASP A 35 42.16 -56.90 26.58
CA ASP A 35 41.16 -57.89 26.09
C ASP A 35 39.71 -57.72 26.61
N LYS A 36 38.79 -57.67 25.63
CA LYS A 36 37.31 -57.58 25.71
C LYS A 36 36.68 -58.88 26.26
N PRO A 37 35.33 -58.99 26.47
CA PRO A 37 34.25 -58.00 26.39
C PRO A 37 33.26 -58.03 27.59
N ARG A 38 32.52 -56.93 27.85
CA ARG A 38 31.16 -57.04 28.43
C ARG A 38 30.24 -55.87 28.05
N LYS A 39 29.10 -56.27 27.47
CA LYS A 39 27.95 -55.54 26.91
C LYS A 39 27.59 -54.20 27.61
N LYS A 40 27.47 -53.13 26.83
CA LYS A 40 26.50 -52.04 27.07
C LYS A 40 25.63 -51.86 25.83
N ARG A 41 24.31 -52.01 26.00
CA ARG A 41 23.29 -51.74 24.99
C ARG A 41 23.40 -50.28 24.54
N HIS A 42 23.75 -50.04 23.28
CA HIS A 42 23.37 -48.80 22.62
C HIS A 42 21.90 -48.94 22.21
N ALA A 43 21.02 -48.26 22.93
CA ALA A 43 19.69 -47.98 22.42
C ALA A 43 19.81 -46.74 21.51
N SER A 44 19.59 -46.94 20.22
CA SER A 44 19.46 -45.86 19.22
C SER A 44 18.23 -45.01 19.55
N ALA A 45 18.44 -43.74 19.87
CA ALA A 45 17.38 -42.75 20.12
C ALA A 45 16.74 -42.23 18.80
N THR A 46 16.50 -43.13 17.84
CA THR A 46 15.93 -42.79 16.51
C THR A 46 14.45 -43.17 16.38
N HIS A 47 13.79 -43.67 17.43
CA HIS A 47 12.43 -44.24 17.30
C HIS A 47 11.30 -43.61 18.14
N SER A 48 11.47 -42.47 18.84
CA SER A 48 10.42 -41.98 19.76
C SER A 48 9.57 -40.79 19.28
N PHE A 49 9.71 -40.31 18.04
CA PHE A 49 8.93 -39.15 17.55
C PHE A 49 7.92 -39.48 16.45
N ALA A 50 7.92 -40.70 15.90
CA ALA A 50 6.93 -41.11 14.90
C ALA A 50 5.50 -41.13 15.46
N SER A 51 5.33 -41.42 16.76
CA SER A 51 4.04 -41.54 17.46
C SER A 51 3.38 -40.21 17.86
N ILE A 52 4.07 -39.07 17.74
CA ILE A 52 3.51 -37.78 18.11
C ILE A 52 2.60 -37.27 16.97
N PRO A 53 1.33 -36.91 17.24
CA PRO A 53 0.44 -36.29 16.25
C PRO A 53 1.09 -35.09 15.56
N ASN A 54 0.90 -34.94 14.24
CA ASN A 54 1.51 -33.87 13.46
C ASN A 54 1.19 -32.47 14.01
N ALA A 55 0.00 -32.25 14.56
CA ALA A 55 -0.35 -30.98 15.19
C ALA A 55 0.52 -30.65 16.42
N ILE A 56 0.91 -31.65 17.22
CA ILE A 56 1.78 -31.48 18.38
C ILE A 56 3.23 -31.26 17.91
N LYS A 57 3.69 -31.97 16.89
CA LYS A 57 5.00 -31.72 16.25
C LYS A 57 5.12 -30.29 15.73
N LEU A 58 4.12 -29.81 15.00
CA LEU A 58 4.07 -28.44 14.48
C LEU A 58 4.03 -27.41 15.60
N SER A 59 3.30 -27.70 16.69
CA SER A 59 3.28 -26.85 17.89
C SER A 59 4.65 -26.76 18.56
N MET A 60 5.37 -27.88 18.67
CA MET A 60 6.71 -27.93 19.27
C MET A 60 7.77 -27.26 18.38
N LEU A 61 7.62 -27.31 17.06
CA LEU A 61 8.46 -26.58 16.11
C LEU A 61 8.22 -25.06 16.19
N ASN A 62 6.96 -24.65 16.26
CA ASN A 62 6.58 -23.24 16.44
C ASN A 62 7.16 -22.64 17.73
N SER A 63 7.17 -23.40 18.83
CA SER A 63 7.68 -22.93 20.12
C SER A 63 9.20 -23.01 20.25
N GLY A 64 9.91 -23.43 19.19
CA GLY A 64 11.37 -23.59 19.21
C GLY A 64 11.87 -24.75 20.07
N LEU A 65 10.99 -25.64 20.54
CA LEU A 65 11.35 -26.82 21.34
C LEU A 65 12.00 -27.91 20.48
N LEU A 66 11.86 -27.83 19.15
CA LEU A 66 12.45 -28.74 18.19
C LEU A 66 13.21 -27.95 17.10
N PRO A 67 14.43 -28.37 16.71
CA PRO A 67 15.15 -27.78 15.58
C PRO A 67 14.45 -28.10 14.25
N THR A 68 14.34 -27.11 13.36
CA THR A 68 13.80 -27.28 11.99
C THR A 68 14.61 -28.26 11.14
N SER A 69 15.92 -28.40 11.43
CA SER A 69 16.85 -29.26 10.69
C SER A 69 16.70 -30.78 10.93
N ARG A 70 15.91 -31.21 11.92
CA ARG A 70 15.87 -32.62 12.36
C ARG A 70 14.65 -33.43 11.92
N PHE A 71 13.69 -32.84 11.20
CA PHE A 71 12.46 -33.53 10.83
C PHE A 71 12.24 -33.57 9.32
N ASN A 72 11.94 -34.78 8.79
CA ASN A 72 11.27 -34.97 7.50
C ASN A 72 9.82 -34.46 7.59
N VAL A 73 9.63 -33.16 7.84
CA VAL A 73 8.34 -32.47 7.68
C VAL A 73 7.99 -32.33 6.19
N VAL A 74 8.94 -32.68 5.31
CA VAL A 74 8.83 -32.74 3.85
C VAL A 74 7.59 -33.55 3.41
N ASP A 75 7.24 -34.64 4.10
CA ASP A 75 6.04 -35.43 3.75
C ASP A 75 4.71 -34.69 3.97
N SER A 76 4.72 -33.58 4.74
CA SER A 76 3.53 -32.75 4.98
C SER A 76 3.43 -31.51 4.09
N ILE A 77 4.49 -31.17 3.35
CA ILE A 77 4.49 -30.05 2.41
C ILE A 77 4.29 -30.62 1.01
N SER A 78 3.06 -30.57 0.53
CA SER A 78 2.73 -30.98 -0.84
C SER A 78 3.33 -29.99 -1.84
N ASP A 79 3.99 -30.53 -2.85
CA ASP A 79 4.49 -29.79 -4.01
C ASP A 79 3.50 -29.77 -5.19
N ARG A 80 2.27 -30.20 -4.94
CA ARG A 80 1.21 -30.25 -5.95
C ARG A 80 0.32 -29.03 -5.85
N PRO A 81 -0.21 -28.53 -6.98
CA PRO A 81 -1.28 -27.55 -6.98
C PRO A 81 -2.46 -27.99 -6.11
N ILE A 82 -3.09 -27.02 -5.45
CA ILE A 82 -4.15 -27.22 -4.47
C ILE A 82 -5.42 -26.57 -5.00
N ASP A 83 -6.55 -27.28 -4.93
CA ASP A 83 -7.85 -26.74 -5.32
C ASP A 83 -8.21 -25.52 -4.46
N ILE A 84 -8.76 -24.47 -5.08
CA ILE A 84 -9.15 -23.22 -4.41
C ILE A 84 -10.10 -23.48 -3.22
N SER A 85 -10.97 -24.49 -3.33
CA SER A 85 -11.88 -24.89 -2.25
C SER A 85 -11.17 -25.35 -0.95
N LEU A 86 -9.96 -25.88 -1.07
CA LEU A 86 -9.12 -26.33 0.04
C LEU A 86 -8.11 -25.27 0.49
N PHE A 87 -7.85 -24.27 -0.36
CA PHE A 87 -6.87 -23.22 -0.11
C PHE A 87 -7.17 -22.41 1.16
N MET A 88 -8.44 -22.14 1.47
CA MET A 88 -8.83 -21.43 2.70
C MET A 88 -8.40 -22.18 3.96
N LYS A 89 -8.62 -23.51 4.00
CA LYS A 89 -8.21 -24.36 5.13
C LYS A 89 -6.69 -24.41 5.30
N LEU A 90 -6.01 -24.40 4.15
CA LEU A 90 -4.56 -24.38 4.09
C LEU A 90 -3.99 -23.06 4.65
N CYS A 91 -4.57 -21.91 4.29
CA CYS A 91 -4.19 -20.61 4.87
C CYS A 91 -4.44 -20.56 6.38
N GLU A 92 -5.58 -21.07 6.86
CA GLU A 92 -5.87 -21.20 8.29
C GLU A 92 -4.83 -22.05 9.03
N GLN A 93 -4.42 -23.18 8.44
CA GLN A 93 -3.38 -24.04 8.99
C GLN A 93 -2.03 -23.31 9.09
N ARG A 94 -1.62 -22.58 8.06
CA ARG A 94 -0.35 -21.84 8.09
C ARG A 94 -0.39 -20.63 9.04
N LYS A 95 -1.54 -19.97 9.20
CA LYS A 95 -1.73 -18.94 10.24
C LYS A 95 -1.63 -19.54 11.64
N LYS A 96 -2.15 -20.75 11.85
CA LYS A 96 -2.00 -21.48 13.12
C LYS A 96 -0.57 -21.97 13.35
N PHE A 97 0.14 -22.34 12.29
CA PHE A 97 1.51 -22.84 12.33
C PHE A 97 2.48 -22.02 11.45
N PRO A 98 2.88 -20.81 11.87
CA PRO A 98 3.73 -19.93 11.06
C PRO A 98 5.10 -20.50 10.68
N VAL A 99 5.60 -21.50 11.42
CA VAL A 99 6.83 -22.24 11.05
C VAL A 99 6.74 -22.87 9.66
N LEU A 100 5.53 -23.19 9.17
CA LEU A 100 5.33 -23.74 7.84
C LEU A 100 5.76 -22.76 6.74
N TYR A 101 5.47 -21.46 6.89
CA TYR A 101 5.94 -20.45 5.93
C TYR A 101 7.47 -20.41 5.88
N LYS A 102 8.13 -20.49 7.04
CA LYS A 102 9.60 -20.49 7.12
C LYS A 102 10.18 -21.74 6.47
N LEU A 103 9.62 -22.91 6.77
CA LEU A 103 10.11 -24.17 6.25
C LEU A 103 9.95 -24.26 4.72
N GLU A 104 8.78 -23.89 4.18
CA GLU A 104 8.57 -23.81 2.73
C GLU A 104 9.57 -22.86 2.08
N PHE A 105 9.74 -21.67 2.67
CA PHE A 105 10.67 -20.66 2.16
C PHE A 105 12.13 -21.16 2.16
N GLU A 106 12.59 -21.79 3.25
CA GLU A 106 13.93 -22.38 3.38
C GLU A 106 14.14 -23.56 2.41
N ILE A 107 13.12 -24.38 2.18
CA ILE A 107 13.19 -25.45 1.18
C ILE A 107 13.34 -24.86 -0.22
N ALA A 108 12.58 -23.80 -0.53
CA ALA A 108 12.67 -23.13 -1.82
C ALA A 108 13.98 -22.34 -2.02
N GLU A 109 14.76 -22.04 -0.96
CA GLU A 109 16.10 -21.43 -1.09
C GLU A 109 17.14 -22.42 -1.61
N LYS A 110 16.89 -23.73 -1.49
CA LYS A 110 17.81 -24.76 -1.96
C LYS A 110 17.64 -24.94 -3.47
N THR A 111 18.20 -24.02 -4.24
CA THR A 111 18.28 -24.13 -5.70
C THR A 111 19.62 -24.69 -6.16
N GLU A 112 19.61 -25.34 -7.31
CA GLU A 112 20.84 -25.76 -7.97
C GLU A 112 21.61 -24.52 -8.45
N PRO A 113 22.96 -24.51 -8.34
CA PRO A 113 23.75 -23.41 -8.84
C PRO A 113 23.71 -23.40 -10.38
N HIS A 114 23.19 -22.32 -10.95
CA HIS A 114 23.26 -22.06 -12.40
C HIS A 114 24.37 -21.06 -12.73
N SER A 115 24.90 -21.16 -13.95
CA SER A 115 25.96 -20.26 -14.44
C SER A 115 25.44 -18.83 -14.64
N CYS A 116 26.24 -17.84 -14.25
CA CYS A 116 25.97 -16.40 -14.45
C CYS A 116 27.16 -15.67 -15.10
N ARG A 117 27.88 -16.35 -16.00
CA ARG A 117 29.16 -15.89 -16.56
C ARG A 117 29.06 -14.51 -17.19
N HIS A 118 27.98 -14.23 -17.95
CA HIS A 118 27.81 -12.94 -18.62
C HIS A 118 27.57 -11.81 -17.62
N GLY A 119 26.75 -12.04 -16.59
CA GLY A 119 26.50 -11.05 -15.54
C GLY A 119 27.69 -10.78 -14.64
N THR A 120 28.59 -11.76 -14.48
CA THR A 120 29.83 -11.60 -13.71
C THR A 120 31.02 -11.07 -14.52
N LYS A 121 30.84 -10.85 -15.83
CA LYS A 121 31.92 -10.33 -16.70
C LYS A 121 32.27 -8.90 -16.28
N LYS A 122 33.56 -8.56 -16.26
CA LYS A 122 34.06 -7.26 -15.77
C LYS A 122 33.39 -6.05 -16.46
N SER A 123 33.14 -6.13 -17.76
CA SER A 123 32.45 -5.11 -18.57
C SER A 123 30.97 -4.93 -18.20
N ASN A 124 30.33 -5.95 -17.62
CA ASN A 124 28.90 -5.95 -17.29
C ASN A 124 28.63 -5.66 -15.81
N LEU A 125 29.66 -5.56 -14.96
CA LEU A 125 29.48 -5.34 -13.52
C LEU A 125 28.75 -4.04 -13.21
N GLU A 126 29.04 -2.98 -13.96
CA GLU A 126 28.42 -1.65 -13.81
C GLU A 126 26.97 -1.62 -14.33
N LYS A 127 26.62 -2.56 -15.22
CA LYS A 127 25.24 -2.75 -15.69
C LYS A 127 24.34 -3.42 -14.63
N ASN A 128 24.90 -3.91 -13.53
CA ASN A 128 24.16 -4.58 -12.46
C ASN A 128 23.93 -3.65 -11.26
N GLN A 129 22.67 -3.34 -10.96
CA GLN A 129 22.32 -2.54 -9.78
C GLN A 129 22.65 -3.27 -8.46
N ASN A 130 22.52 -4.60 -8.45
CA ASN A 130 22.88 -5.45 -7.32
C ASN A 130 23.57 -6.73 -7.82
N GLN A 131 24.86 -6.89 -7.49
CA GLN A 131 25.65 -8.05 -7.93
C GLN A 131 25.17 -9.39 -7.35
N LYS A 132 24.31 -9.38 -6.32
CA LYS A 132 23.67 -10.59 -5.78
C LYS A 132 22.41 -11.00 -6.56
N CYS A 133 21.92 -10.13 -7.46
CA CYS A 133 20.72 -10.34 -8.25
C CYS A 133 21.05 -10.17 -9.73
N ILE A 134 21.64 -11.21 -10.32
CA ILE A 134 22.06 -11.26 -11.73
C ILE A 134 21.31 -12.38 -12.45
N PRO A 135 21.14 -12.30 -13.79
CA PRO A 135 20.40 -13.32 -14.52
C PRO A 135 21.25 -14.58 -14.69
N TYR A 136 20.59 -15.74 -14.73
CA TYR A 136 21.24 -16.99 -15.14
C TYR A 136 21.48 -16.99 -16.65
N ASP A 137 22.57 -17.60 -17.09
CA ASP A 137 22.99 -17.58 -18.51
C ASP A 137 21.98 -18.27 -19.44
N TYR A 138 21.27 -19.29 -18.96
CA TYR A 138 20.39 -20.12 -19.79
C TYR A 138 19.06 -19.45 -20.16
N ASN A 139 18.63 -18.45 -19.39
CA ASN A 139 17.37 -17.73 -19.61
C ASN A 139 17.52 -16.20 -19.54
N ARG A 140 18.74 -15.67 -19.63
CA ARG A 140 18.95 -14.22 -19.75
C ARG A 140 18.32 -13.70 -21.04
N VAL A 141 17.87 -12.45 -21.01
CA VAL A 141 17.53 -11.75 -22.26
C VAL A 141 18.84 -11.36 -22.96
N VAL A 142 18.91 -11.60 -24.27
CA VAL A 142 20.09 -11.32 -25.10
C VAL A 142 19.72 -10.21 -26.07
N LEU A 143 20.38 -9.06 -25.98
CA LEU A 143 20.16 -7.95 -26.90
C LEU A 143 20.90 -8.15 -28.22
N ASP A 144 20.36 -7.60 -29.30
CA ASP A 144 21.05 -7.51 -30.59
C ASP A 144 22.37 -6.73 -30.42
N THR A 145 23.49 -7.30 -30.85
CA THR A 145 24.81 -6.68 -30.67
C THR A 145 24.94 -5.37 -31.45
N ILE A 146 25.51 -4.34 -30.82
CA ILE A 146 25.88 -3.08 -31.48
C ILE A 146 27.28 -3.22 -32.06
N GLU A 147 27.44 -2.87 -33.33
CA GLU A 147 28.73 -2.93 -34.02
C GLU A 147 29.75 -1.99 -33.34
N GLY A 148 30.94 -2.52 -33.04
CA GLY A 148 32.01 -1.78 -32.35
C GLY A 148 31.89 -1.73 -30.82
N GLU A 149 30.78 -2.19 -30.23
CA GLU A 149 30.59 -2.20 -28.78
C GLU A 149 30.61 -3.64 -28.22
N HIS A 150 31.66 -3.96 -27.48
CA HIS A 150 31.80 -5.26 -26.82
C HIS A 150 30.77 -5.43 -25.69
N ASP A 151 30.19 -6.62 -25.57
CA ASP A 151 29.21 -6.98 -24.53
C ASP A 151 27.94 -6.10 -24.52
N SER A 152 27.59 -5.55 -25.68
CA SER A 152 26.35 -4.81 -25.93
C SER A 152 25.09 -5.69 -25.97
N ASP A 153 25.26 -7.02 -25.85
CA ASP A 153 24.21 -8.03 -25.79
C ASP A 153 23.66 -8.26 -24.37
N TYR A 154 24.31 -7.70 -23.34
CA TYR A 154 23.96 -7.94 -21.96
C TYR A 154 23.01 -6.87 -21.40
N VAL A 155 21.91 -7.36 -20.82
CA VAL A 155 21.01 -6.62 -19.92
C VAL A 155 20.69 -7.51 -18.72
N ASN A 156 20.57 -6.94 -17.52
CA ASN A 156 20.21 -7.70 -16.32
C ASN A 156 18.71 -8.05 -16.30
N ALA A 157 18.32 -9.00 -17.14
CA ALA A 157 16.95 -9.46 -17.28
C ALA A 157 16.90 -10.98 -17.55
N SER A 158 15.83 -11.62 -17.08
CA SER A 158 15.59 -13.07 -17.25
C SER A 158 14.20 -13.30 -17.80
N TYR A 159 14.05 -14.24 -18.75
CA TYR A 159 12.77 -14.81 -19.09
C TYR A 159 12.26 -15.68 -17.94
N VAL A 160 11.01 -15.47 -17.57
CA VAL A 160 10.33 -16.22 -16.50
C VAL A 160 8.97 -16.67 -17.00
N ASP A 161 8.67 -17.94 -16.79
CA ASP A 161 7.39 -18.52 -17.13
C ASP A 161 6.30 -18.12 -16.12
N SER A 162 5.04 -18.12 -16.56
CA SER A 162 3.92 -18.27 -15.64
C SER A 162 3.70 -19.75 -15.29
N LEU A 163 2.59 -20.05 -14.62
CA LEU A 163 2.15 -21.42 -14.39
C LEU A 163 1.55 -22.05 -15.66
N LEU A 164 1.04 -21.24 -16.58
CA LEU A 164 0.32 -21.70 -17.77
C LEU A 164 1.01 -21.36 -19.09
N LYS A 165 1.92 -20.37 -19.10
CA LYS A 165 2.57 -19.88 -20.33
C LYS A 165 4.10 -19.81 -20.16
N PRO A 166 4.90 -20.39 -21.09
CA PRO A 166 6.34 -20.20 -21.10
C PRO A 166 6.70 -18.78 -21.51
N ASN A 167 7.80 -18.24 -20.97
CA ASN A 167 8.28 -16.88 -21.23
C ASN A 167 7.15 -15.82 -21.13
N ALA A 168 6.28 -15.96 -20.14
CA ALA A 168 5.18 -15.01 -19.92
C ALA A 168 5.70 -13.63 -19.50
N TYR A 169 6.83 -13.60 -18.79
CA TYR A 169 7.42 -12.41 -18.22
C TYR A 169 8.89 -12.25 -18.63
N ILE A 170 9.33 -11.00 -18.69
CA ILE A 170 10.74 -10.62 -18.55
C ILE A 170 10.89 -9.94 -17.20
N VAL A 171 11.70 -10.50 -16.31
CA VAL A 171 11.99 -9.90 -15.01
C VAL A 171 13.36 -9.22 -15.07
N THR A 172 13.40 -7.92 -14.81
CA THR A 172 14.61 -7.10 -14.91
C THR A 172 14.82 -6.22 -13.67
N GLN A 173 16.04 -5.74 -13.47
CA GLN A 173 16.32 -4.66 -12.51
C GLN A 173 15.68 -3.34 -12.96
N GLY A 174 15.55 -2.40 -12.02
CA GLY A 174 15.25 -1.01 -12.31
C GLY A 174 16.37 -0.39 -13.14
N PRO A 175 16.05 0.33 -14.23
CA PRO A 175 17.08 1.00 -15.01
C PRO A 175 17.94 1.95 -14.16
N THR A 176 19.24 1.89 -14.40
CA THR A 176 20.25 2.85 -13.93
C THR A 176 20.57 3.83 -15.05
N GLU A 177 21.27 4.93 -14.77
CA GLU A 177 21.67 5.92 -15.79
C GLU A 177 22.39 5.25 -16.98
N GLU A 178 23.28 4.29 -16.69
CA GLU A 178 24.04 3.54 -17.70
C GLU A 178 23.20 2.51 -18.48
N THR A 179 22.04 2.09 -17.96
CA THR A 179 21.26 0.96 -18.52
C THR A 179 19.89 1.35 -19.07
N VAL A 180 19.49 2.63 -19.00
CA VAL A 180 18.22 3.11 -19.57
C VAL A 180 18.11 2.78 -21.05
N THR A 181 19.20 2.98 -21.81
CA THR A 181 19.24 2.65 -23.24
C THR A 181 19.05 1.15 -23.50
N ASP A 182 19.76 0.31 -22.75
CA ASP A 182 19.64 -1.16 -22.87
C ASP A 182 18.24 -1.64 -22.48
N PHE A 183 17.60 -1.01 -21.48
CA PHE A 183 16.23 -1.30 -21.10
C PHE A 183 15.22 -1.01 -22.22
N TRP A 184 15.31 0.15 -22.88
CA TRP A 184 14.40 0.47 -23.98
C TRP A 184 14.67 -0.35 -25.24
N ARG A 185 15.94 -0.68 -25.51
CA ARG A 185 16.31 -1.65 -26.56
C ARG A 185 15.65 -3.01 -26.29
N MET A 186 15.70 -3.50 -25.05
CA MET A 186 15.03 -4.74 -24.64
C MET A 186 13.52 -4.68 -24.87
N VAL A 187 12.86 -3.63 -24.37
CA VAL A 187 11.41 -3.41 -24.52
C VAL A 187 10.99 -3.42 -25.99
N TRP A 188 11.78 -2.78 -26.85
CA TRP A 188 11.56 -2.75 -28.29
C TRP A 188 11.79 -4.11 -28.95
N GLN A 189 12.96 -4.73 -28.74
CA GLN A 189 13.32 -6.01 -29.35
C GLN A 189 12.29 -7.09 -29.03
N GLU A 190 11.91 -7.18 -27.75
CA GLU A 190 11.01 -8.22 -27.25
C GLU A 190 9.53 -7.92 -27.48
N LYS A 191 9.21 -6.81 -28.16
CA LYS A 191 7.83 -6.37 -28.44
C LYS A 191 6.97 -6.42 -27.18
N ALA A 192 7.50 -5.89 -26.08
CA ALA A 192 6.92 -6.04 -24.76
C ALA A 192 5.45 -5.60 -24.75
N SER A 193 4.59 -6.40 -24.11
CA SER A 193 3.15 -6.13 -24.08
C SER A 193 2.78 -4.96 -23.16
N CYS A 194 3.47 -4.86 -22.02
CA CYS A 194 3.44 -3.73 -21.10
C CYS A 194 4.68 -3.75 -20.20
N ILE A 195 4.86 -2.66 -19.45
CA ILE A 195 5.85 -2.53 -18.38
C ILE A 195 5.12 -2.48 -17.04
N VAL A 196 5.55 -3.30 -16.08
CA VAL A 196 5.07 -3.33 -14.69
C VAL A 196 6.22 -2.88 -13.79
N MET A 197 6.10 -1.67 -13.25
CA MET A 197 7.06 -1.04 -12.36
C MET A 197 6.55 -1.09 -10.92
N LEU A 198 7.24 -1.82 -10.04
CA LEU A 198 6.81 -2.09 -8.66
C LEU A 198 7.62 -1.31 -7.62
N THR A 199 8.21 -0.19 -8.01
CA THR A 199 8.98 0.68 -7.11
C THR A 199 8.84 2.15 -7.47
N LYS A 200 8.87 3.02 -6.46
CA LYS A 200 9.16 4.44 -6.65
C LYS A 200 10.56 4.62 -7.22
N THR A 201 10.80 5.75 -7.89
CA THR A 201 12.13 6.16 -8.36
C THR A 201 13.07 6.47 -7.19
N PHE A 202 12.52 7.06 -6.12
CA PHE A 202 13.20 7.34 -4.86
C PHE A 202 12.43 6.77 -3.67
N ASP A 203 13.14 6.22 -2.70
CA ASP A 203 12.58 5.83 -1.40
C ASP A 203 13.44 6.44 -0.28
N PHE A 204 12.85 7.35 0.50
CA PHE A 204 13.54 8.25 1.43
C PHE A 204 14.69 9.03 0.77
N ILE A 205 15.93 8.57 0.95
CA ILE A 205 17.16 9.19 0.43
C ILE A 205 17.83 8.35 -0.66
N LYS A 206 17.31 7.15 -0.95
CA LYS A 206 17.94 6.19 -1.86
C LYS A 206 17.26 6.22 -3.22
N VAL A 207 18.08 6.30 -4.27
CA VAL A 207 17.64 6.08 -5.66
C VAL A 207 17.37 4.58 -5.83
N MET A 208 16.15 4.24 -6.19
CA MET A 208 15.71 2.86 -6.39
C MET A 208 15.62 2.52 -7.88
N CYS A 209 15.22 3.48 -8.70
CA CYS A 209 15.11 3.33 -10.15
C CYS A 209 15.24 4.72 -10.76
N VAL A 210 16.07 4.86 -11.79
CA VAL A 210 16.08 6.11 -12.57
C VAL A 210 14.76 6.23 -13.31
N GLN A 211 14.29 7.47 -13.44
CA GLN A 211 13.16 7.75 -14.30
C GLN A 211 13.60 7.58 -15.75
N TYR A 212 13.15 6.49 -16.39
CA TYR A 212 13.50 6.14 -17.77
C TYR A 212 12.48 6.66 -18.79
N TRP A 213 11.70 7.69 -18.43
CA TRP A 213 10.67 8.26 -19.29
C TRP A 213 10.65 9.79 -19.16
N PRO A 214 10.16 10.52 -20.19
CA PRO A 214 10.11 11.98 -20.17
C PRO A 214 9.46 12.56 -18.90
N ALA A 215 10.08 13.58 -18.31
CA ALA A 215 9.57 14.24 -17.11
C ALA A 215 8.28 15.04 -17.30
N SER A 216 7.96 15.40 -18.54
CA SER A 216 6.74 16.10 -18.91
C SER A 216 6.18 15.51 -20.21
N ASN A 217 4.86 15.58 -20.39
CA ASN A 217 4.17 15.12 -21.59
C ASN A 217 4.54 15.94 -22.85
N GLU A 218 5.11 17.13 -22.66
CA GLU A 218 5.60 17.99 -23.73
C GLU A 218 7.00 17.60 -24.21
N LEU A 219 7.75 16.88 -23.37
CA LEU A 219 9.11 16.47 -23.67
C LEU A 219 9.12 15.12 -24.38
N GLU A 220 10.20 14.93 -25.13
CA GLU A 220 10.52 13.68 -25.80
C GLU A 220 11.97 13.35 -25.48
N GLU A 221 12.21 12.08 -25.18
CA GLU A 221 13.55 11.57 -24.89
C GLU A 221 13.90 10.47 -25.90
N THR A 222 15.16 10.39 -26.29
CA THR A 222 15.65 9.41 -27.26
C THR A 222 16.68 8.51 -26.61
N TYR A 223 16.45 7.20 -26.70
CA TYR A 223 17.32 6.17 -26.15
C TYR A 223 17.66 5.14 -27.22
N GLY A 224 18.92 5.09 -27.67
CA GLY A 224 19.36 4.13 -28.68
C GLY A 224 18.59 4.21 -30.01
N GLY A 225 18.23 5.43 -30.44
CA GLY A 225 17.43 5.68 -31.65
C GLY A 225 15.93 5.39 -31.50
N ILE A 226 15.46 5.08 -30.28
CA ILE A 226 14.04 4.93 -29.96
C ILE A 226 13.58 6.23 -29.30
N HIS A 227 12.65 6.91 -29.96
CA HIS A 227 12.00 8.11 -29.47
C HIS A 227 10.83 7.74 -28.56
N ILE A 228 10.73 8.40 -27.41
CA ILE A 228 9.78 8.07 -26.36
C ILE A 228 9.04 9.32 -25.94
N LYS A 229 7.71 9.26 -26.04
CA LYS A 229 6.82 10.35 -25.63
C LYS A 229 5.68 9.82 -24.78
N VAL A 230 5.34 10.55 -23.72
CA VAL A 230 4.13 10.28 -22.92
C VAL A 230 2.93 10.91 -23.61
N ILE A 231 1.94 10.10 -23.99
CA ILE A 231 0.70 10.58 -24.60
C ILE A 231 -0.36 10.83 -23.53
N GLN A 232 -0.45 9.91 -22.56
CA GLN A 232 -1.48 9.93 -21.55
C GLN A 232 -0.91 9.42 -20.23
N GLU A 233 -1.21 10.12 -19.14
CA GLU A 233 -0.95 9.67 -17.77
C GLU A 233 -2.29 9.66 -17.02
N GLU A 234 -2.55 8.55 -16.34
CA GLU A 234 -3.67 8.35 -15.44
C GLU A 234 -3.12 8.08 -14.04
N GLU A 235 -3.65 8.78 -13.05
CA GLU A 235 -3.21 8.68 -11.67
C GLU A 235 -4.32 8.15 -10.77
N LEU A 236 -4.00 7.08 -10.05
CA LEU A 236 -4.83 6.45 -9.03
C LEU A 236 -4.10 6.49 -7.69
N ALA A 237 -4.82 6.21 -6.59
CA ALA A 237 -4.27 6.38 -5.25
C ALA A 237 -3.01 5.53 -4.98
N ASN A 238 -2.97 4.31 -5.52
CA ASN A 238 -1.89 3.34 -5.26
C ASN A 238 -0.91 3.16 -6.44
N PHE A 239 -1.29 3.58 -7.64
CA PHE A 239 -0.50 3.36 -8.86
C PHE A 239 -0.85 4.37 -9.97
N ARG A 240 0.02 4.43 -10.98
CA ARG A 240 -0.13 5.27 -12.15
C ARG A 240 -0.07 4.44 -13.42
N ILE A 241 -0.78 4.87 -14.45
CA ILE A 241 -0.76 4.24 -15.77
C ILE A 241 -0.29 5.27 -16.79
N ARG A 242 0.75 4.95 -17.57
CA ARG A 242 1.26 5.81 -18.64
C ARG A 242 1.16 5.10 -19.98
N THR A 243 0.69 5.83 -20.99
CA THR A 243 0.74 5.41 -22.39
C THR A 243 1.89 6.09 -23.08
N PHE A 244 2.89 5.30 -23.47
CA PHE A 244 4.04 5.77 -24.23
C PHE A 244 3.84 5.53 -25.73
N ARG A 245 4.24 6.52 -26.52
CA ARG A 245 4.54 6.39 -27.94
C ARG A 245 6.00 6.05 -28.09
N LEU A 246 6.31 4.93 -28.71
CA LEU A 246 7.66 4.53 -29.08
C LEU A 246 7.76 4.57 -30.60
N TYR A 247 8.78 5.22 -31.14
CA TYR A 247 9.00 5.18 -32.57
C TYR A 247 10.47 5.29 -32.96
N LYS A 248 10.81 4.75 -34.12
CA LYS A 248 12.12 4.93 -34.76
C LYS A 248 11.97 5.81 -35.98
N MET A 249 12.97 6.65 -36.22
CA MET A 249 13.01 7.52 -37.40
C MET A 249 14.19 7.13 -38.29
N ASP A 250 13.96 7.19 -39.60
CA ASP A 250 15.04 7.31 -40.59
C ASP A 250 14.87 8.68 -41.26
N LYS A 251 15.90 9.53 -41.13
CA LYS A 251 15.87 10.96 -41.45
C LYS A 251 14.73 11.69 -40.72
N GLU A 252 13.65 12.03 -41.44
CA GLU A 252 12.46 12.72 -40.91
C GLU A 252 11.19 11.86 -41.00
N THR A 253 11.32 10.59 -41.41
CA THR A 253 10.17 9.68 -41.57
C THR A 253 10.15 8.64 -40.46
N VAL A 254 9.00 8.51 -39.81
CA VAL A 254 8.77 7.44 -38.82
C VAL A 254 8.68 6.11 -39.56
N THR A 255 9.61 5.20 -39.27
CA THR A 255 9.70 3.89 -39.93
C THR A 255 8.88 2.83 -39.20
N GLU A 256 8.89 2.88 -37.87
CA GLU A 256 8.14 1.96 -37.02
C GLU A 256 7.64 2.69 -35.79
N GLU A 257 6.38 2.45 -35.43
CA GLU A 257 5.69 3.08 -34.31
C GLU A 257 4.94 2.03 -33.48
N ARG A 258 5.00 2.17 -32.15
CA ARG A 258 4.34 1.28 -31.19
C ARG A 258 3.82 2.07 -30.00
N PHE A 259 2.76 1.55 -29.38
CA PHE A 259 2.19 2.11 -28.16
C PHE A 259 2.30 1.09 -27.04
N ILE A 260 2.99 1.46 -25.95
CA ILE A 260 3.17 0.61 -24.78
C ILE A 260 2.63 1.28 -23.53
N LEU A 261 2.09 0.47 -22.63
CA LEU A 261 1.60 0.92 -21.34
C LEU A 261 2.60 0.59 -20.24
N GLN A 262 2.82 1.53 -19.34
CA GLN A 262 3.51 1.31 -18.07
C GLN A 262 2.51 1.42 -16.93
N PHE A 263 2.48 0.36 -16.11
CA PHE A 263 1.76 0.30 -14.86
C PHE A 263 2.78 0.48 -13.72
N HIS A 264 2.73 1.60 -13.03
CA HIS A 264 3.68 1.98 -11.99
C HIS A 264 3.00 1.96 -10.62
N PHE A 265 3.27 0.93 -9.83
CA PHE A 265 2.81 0.81 -8.46
C PHE A 265 3.60 1.75 -7.54
N THR A 266 2.98 2.84 -7.12
CA THR A 266 3.63 3.89 -6.34
C THR A 266 3.64 3.54 -4.86
N GLU A 267 2.56 3.00 -4.29
CA GLU A 267 2.44 2.83 -2.83
C GLU A 267 3.01 1.50 -2.28
N TRP A 268 4.19 1.10 -2.76
CA TRP A 268 4.93 -0.07 -2.26
C TRP A 268 6.29 0.33 -1.68
N HIS A 269 6.33 0.54 -0.36
CA HIS A 269 7.56 0.90 0.36
C HIS A 269 8.57 -0.26 0.44
N CYS A 270 9.87 0.04 0.54
CA CYS A 270 10.92 -0.99 0.58
C CYS A 270 10.88 -1.95 1.77
N HIS A 271 10.39 -1.51 2.92
CA HIS A 271 10.44 -2.25 4.17
C HIS A 271 9.10 -2.90 4.55
N SER A 272 8.11 -2.87 3.67
CA SER A 272 6.76 -3.40 3.96
C SER A 272 6.07 -3.96 2.71
N CYS A 273 5.09 -4.83 2.90
CA CYS A 273 4.17 -5.21 1.83
C CYS A 273 3.02 -4.19 1.72
N PRO A 274 2.49 -3.94 0.51
CA PRO A 274 1.33 -3.09 0.31
C PRO A 274 0.07 -3.83 0.81
N PHE A 275 -1.09 -3.25 0.58
CA PHE A 275 -2.35 -3.91 0.89
C PHE A 275 -2.73 -4.88 -0.24
N GLY A 276 -3.24 -6.06 0.13
CA GLY A 276 -3.64 -7.10 -0.82
C GLY A 276 -4.60 -6.58 -1.87
N ASN A 277 -5.63 -5.84 -1.45
CA ASN A 277 -6.63 -5.25 -2.35
C ASN A 277 -6.02 -4.29 -3.38
N ALA A 278 -5.03 -3.49 -3.00
CA ALA A 278 -4.34 -2.58 -3.92
C ALA A 278 -3.55 -3.35 -4.98
N LEU A 279 -2.89 -4.46 -4.60
CA LEU A 279 -2.18 -5.33 -5.55
C LEU A 279 -3.14 -6.08 -6.48
N LEU A 280 -4.27 -6.55 -5.96
CA LEU A 280 -5.32 -7.20 -6.73
C LEU A 280 -5.95 -6.24 -7.75
N GLU A 281 -6.23 -5.00 -7.34
CA GLU A 281 -6.73 -3.96 -8.24
C GLU A 281 -5.70 -3.62 -9.33
N PHE A 282 -4.43 -3.48 -8.95
CA PHE A 282 -3.35 -3.25 -9.90
C PHE A 282 -3.25 -4.37 -10.94
N ARG A 283 -3.22 -5.65 -10.50
CA ARG A 283 -3.21 -6.82 -11.39
C ARG A 283 -4.44 -6.85 -12.30
N ARG A 284 -5.61 -6.50 -11.77
CA ARG A 284 -6.85 -6.38 -12.56
C ARG A 284 -6.69 -5.37 -13.69
N ARG A 285 -6.16 -4.17 -13.43
CA ARG A 285 -5.94 -3.14 -14.46
C ARG A 285 -4.92 -3.60 -15.51
N VAL A 286 -3.83 -4.23 -15.10
CA VAL A 286 -2.84 -4.81 -16.02
C VAL A 286 -3.51 -5.83 -16.95
N ARG A 287 -4.22 -6.82 -16.39
CA ARG A 287 -4.84 -7.88 -17.19
C ARG A 287 -6.05 -7.41 -18.01
N ALA A 288 -6.79 -6.38 -17.57
CA ALA A 288 -7.90 -5.81 -18.35
C ALA A 288 -7.42 -5.23 -19.68
N VAL A 289 -6.26 -4.57 -19.70
CA VAL A 289 -5.74 -3.93 -20.91
C VAL A 289 -4.83 -4.86 -21.71
N VAL A 290 -4.02 -5.66 -21.02
CA VAL A 290 -2.97 -6.46 -21.64
C VAL A 290 -3.43 -7.90 -21.92
N GLY A 291 -4.44 -8.39 -21.19
CA GLY A 291 -4.93 -9.77 -21.30
C GLY A 291 -5.42 -10.14 -22.70
N HIS A 292 -6.13 -9.23 -23.38
CA HIS A 292 -6.55 -9.45 -24.76
C HIS A 292 -5.37 -9.54 -25.74
N ARG A 293 -4.37 -8.64 -25.61
CA ARG A 293 -3.16 -8.61 -26.47
C ARG A 293 -2.26 -9.82 -26.26
N ILE A 294 -2.20 -10.34 -25.03
CA ILE A 294 -1.44 -11.55 -24.69
C ILE A 294 -2.13 -12.80 -25.26
N LYS A 295 -3.47 -12.89 -25.16
CA LYS A 295 -4.25 -14.03 -25.67
C LYS A 295 -4.24 -14.10 -27.20
N SER A 296 -4.19 -12.97 -27.91
CA SER A 296 -4.08 -12.94 -29.38
C SER A 296 -2.68 -13.29 -29.92
N LYS A 297 -1.67 -13.49 -29.05
CA LYS A 297 -0.24 -13.68 -29.41
C LYS A 297 0.36 -12.51 -30.23
N GLU A 298 -0.31 -11.37 -30.28
CA GLU A 298 0.17 -10.19 -31.01
C GLU A 298 1.24 -9.42 -30.24
N ALA A 299 1.40 -9.69 -28.94
CA ALA A 299 2.35 -9.01 -28.07
C ALA A 299 3.30 -9.98 -27.36
N GLY A 300 4.52 -9.51 -27.09
CA GLY A 300 5.57 -10.23 -26.37
C GLY A 300 5.33 -10.31 -24.85
N PRO A 301 6.34 -10.73 -24.08
CA PRO A 301 6.25 -10.88 -22.62
C PRO A 301 5.94 -9.55 -21.91
N MET A 302 5.39 -9.65 -20.69
CA MET A 302 5.27 -8.49 -19.80
C MET A 302 6.63 -8.22 -19.15
N VAL A 303 7.13 -6.99 -19.25
CA VAL A 303 8.37 -6.59 -18.58
C VAL A 303 8.03 -6.18 -17.15
N VAL A 304 8.55 -6.88 -16.15
CA VAL A 304 8.28 -6.63 -14.73
C VAL A 304 9.58 -6.25 -14.03
N HIS A 305 9.61 -5.12 -13.33
CA HIS A 305 10.78 -4.69 -12.58
C HIS A 305 10.40 -4.04 -11.24
N CYS A 306 11.37 -4.03 -10.33
CA CYS A 306 11.32 -3.27 -9.09
C CYS A 306 12.65 -2.51 -8.94
N ASN A 307 13.32 -2.62 -7.80
CA ASN A 307 14.73 -2.23 -7.63
C ASN A 307 15.63 -3.28 -8.30
N ASP A 308 15.85 -4.44 -7.68
CA ASP A 308 16.80 -5.43 -8.23
C ASP A 308 16.15 -6.45 -9.19
N GLY A 309 14.85 -6.34 -9.44
CA GLY A 309 14.08 -7.35 -10.18
C GLY A 309 13.98 -8.69 -9.45
N GLY A 310 13.89 -8.65 -8.10
CA GLY A 310 13.84 -9.81 -7.22
C GLY A 310 12.59 -9.81 -6.36
N GLY A 311 12.69 -9.37 -5.10
CA GLY A 311 11.63 -9.47 -4.07
C GLY A 311 10.22 -9.08 -4.54
N ARG A 312 9.96 -7.79 -4.80
CA ARG A 312 8.62 -7.32 -5.20
C ARG A 312 8.14 -7.89 -6.53
N SER A 313 9.04 -8.01 -7.52
CA SER A 313 8.74 -8.66 -8.80
C SER A 313 8.27 -10.10 -8.57
N GLY A 314 8.96 -10.87 -7.73
CA GLY A 314 8.59 -12.24 -7.37
C GLY A 314 7.24 -12.34 -6.67
N VAL A 315 6.91 -11.38 -5.79
CA VAL A 315 5.58 -11.31 -5.17
C VAL A 315 4.49 -11.08 -6.22
N TYR A 316 4.67 -10.08 -7.09
CA TYR A 316 3.69 -9.79 -8.15
C TYR A 316 3.50 -10.98 -9.10
N LEU A 317 4.60 -11.59 -9.58
CA LEU A 317 4.55 -12.78 -10.42
C LEU A 317 3.82 -13.94 -9.70
N SER A 318 4.13 -14.16 -8.42
CA SER A 318 3.50 -15.23 -7.63
C SER A 318 1.98 -15.05 -7.54
N VAL A 319 1.52 -13.83 -7.30
CA VAL A 319 0.08 -13.53 -7.26
C VAL A 319 -0.54 -13.65 -8.67
N ASP A 320 0.06 -13.02 -9.68
CA ASP A 320 -0.50 -12.98 -11.03
C ASP A 320 -0.59 -14.38 -11.68
N ALA A 321 0.47 -15.18 -11.58
CA ALA A 321 0.50 -16.53 -12.15
C ALA A 321 -0.46 -17.49 -11.41
N ASN A 322 -0.57 -17.39 -10.08
CA ASN A 322 -1.52 -18.20 -9.32
C ASN A 322 -2.97 -17.80 -9.62
N MET A 323 -3.26 -16.51 -9.75
CA MET A 323 -4.58 -16.06 -10.16
C MET A 323 -4.93 -16.54 -11.58
N GLU A 324 -3.96 -16.51 -12.50
CA GLU A 324 -4.14 -17.07 -13.86
C GLU A 324 -4.46 -18.56 -13.82
N LEU A 325 -3.73 -19.35 -13.01
CA LEU A 325 -4.03 -20.77 -12.79
C LEU A 325 -5.41 -20.99 -12.13
N GLY A 326 -5.77 -20.14 -11.17
CA GLY A 326 -7.06 -20.23 -10.50
C GLY A 326 -8.25 -19.90 -11.41
N GLU A 327 -8.08 -18.95 -12.32
CA GLU A 327 -9.09 -18.55 -13.31
C GLU A 327 -9.34 -19.66 -14.37
N GLU A 328 -8.34 -20.47 -14.71
CA GLU A 328 -8.41 -21.49 -15.78
C GLU A 328 -8.58 -22.94 -15.24
N GLU A 329 -7.98 -23.29 -14.09
CA GLU A 329 -7.97 -24.66 -13.53
C GLU A 329 -8.50 -24.78 -12.09
N ASP A 330 -9.03 -23.72 -11.49
CA ASP A 330 -9.53 -23.69 -10.10
C ASP A 330 -8.50 -24.14 -9.04
N LYS A 331 -7.20 -23.93 -9.31
CA LYS A 331 -6.09 -24.33 -8.45
C LYS A 331 -5.08 -23.23 -8.20
N PHE A 332 -4.40 -23.31 -7.06
CA PHE A 332 -3.22 -22.52 -6.74
C PHE A 332 -2.01 -23.40 -6.45
N ASP A 333 -0.84 -22.99 -6.92
CA ASP A 333 0.45 -23.60 -6.65
C ASP A 333 1.47 -22.56 -6.17
N VAL A 334 1.27 -22.06 -4.96
CA VAL A 334 2.11 -20.98 -4.40
C VAL A 334 3.53 -21.46 -4.10
N PHE A 335 3.66 -22.66 -3.51
CA PHE A 335 4.95 -23.22 -3.12
C PHE A 335 5.75 -23.75 -4.31
N GLY A 336 5.12 -24.51 -5.22
CA GLY A 336 5.76 -25.00 -6.43
C GLY A 336 6.21 -23.85 -7.32
N TYR A 337 5.38 -22.81 -7.45
CA TYR A 337 5.77 -21.62 -8.22
C TYR A 337 6.91 -20.83 -7.57
N LEU A 338 6.97 -20.69 -6.24
CA LEU A 338 8.12 -20.06 -5.58
C LEU A 338 9.43 -20.76 -5.94
N LYS A 339 9.45 -22.10 -5.95
CA LYS A 339 10.63 -22.87 -6.36
C LYS A 339 10.98 -22.63 -7.82
N LYS A 340 9.98 -22.63 -8.71
CA LYS A 340 10.17 -22.30 -10.12
C LYS A 340 10.79 -20.91 -10.30
N LEU A 341 10.25 -19.89 -9.61
CA LEU A 341 10.76 -18.53 -9.66
C LEU A 341 12.24 -18.44 -9.26
N ARG A 342 12.63 -19.13 -8.18
CA ARG A 342 14.01 -19.13 -7.69
C ARG A 342 14.98 -19.90 -8.57
N GLN A 343 14.49 -20.91 -9.29
CA GLN A 343 15.26 -21.58 -10.34
C GLN A 343 15.45 -20.65 -11.55
N SER A 344 14.44 -19.84 -11.89
CA SER A 344 14.48 -18.93 -13.03
C SER A 344 15.29 -17.66 -12.78
N ARG A 345 15.32 -17.11 -11.56
CA ARG A 345 16.08 -15.89 -11.24
C ARG A 345 16.45 -15.82 -9.76
N MET A 346 17.62 -15.27 -9.47
CA MET A 346 18.09 -15.06 -8.11
C MET A 346 17.19 -14.08 -7.34
N ALA A 347 17.12 -14.23 -6.01
CA ALA A 347 16.46 -13.29 -5.09
C ALA A 347 14.95 -13.05 -5.34
N MET A 348 14.27 -13.97 -6.03
CA MET A 348 12.81 -13.94 -6.16
C MET A 348 12.14 -14.24 -4.81
N VAL A 349 11.29 -13.31 -4.37
CA VAL A 349 10.68 -13.26 -3.03
C VAL A 349 11.76 -13.25 -1.93
N GLU A 350 12.00 -12.06 -1.39
CA GLU A 350 13.18 -11.77 -0.57
C GLU A 350 13.12 -12.35 0.85
N ASN A 351 11.93 -12.39 1.44
CA ASN A 351 11.75 -12.81 2.82
C ASN A 351 10.40 -13.52 3.06
N VAL A 352 10.28 -14.11 4.23
CA VAL A 352 9.10 -14.88 4.65
C VAL A 352 7.84 -14.00 4.74
N ASP A 353 7.98 -12.71 5.06
CA ASP A 353 6.84 -11.80 5.14
C ASP A 353 6.24 -11.52 3.75
N GLN A 354 7.09 -11.35 2.72
CA GLN A 354 6.67 -11.28 1.32
C GLN A 354 5.99 -12.58 0.87
N TYR A 355 6.53 -13.74 1.26
CA TYR A 355 5.94 -15.04 0.93
C TYR A 355 4.57 -15.24 1.60
N LYS A 356 4.46 -14.90 2.88
CA LYS A 356 3.18 -14.90 3.60
C LYS A 356 2.18 -13.95 2.95
N PHE A 357 2.64 -12.78 2.51
CA PHE A 357 1.79 -11.79 1.85
C PHE A 357 1.17 -12.32 0.55
N VAL A 358 1.87 -13.18 -0.21
CA VAL A 358 1.29 -13.86 -1.38
C VAL A 358 0.09 -14.72 -0.97
N TYR A 359 0.21 -15.53 0.10
CA TYR A 359 -0.91 -16.31 0.62
C TYR A 359 -2.06 -15.45 1.09
N ASP A 360 -1.77 -14.41 1.88
CA ASP A 360 -2.79 -13.50 2.42
C ASP A 360 -3.54 -12.78 1.26
N THR A 361 -2.84 -12.42 0.18
CA THR A 361 -3.42 -11.77 -1.01
C THR A 361 -4.30 -12.73 -1.83
N LEU A 362 -3.88 -13.97 -2.04
CA LEU A 362 -4.68 -14.98 -2.75
C LEU A 362 -5.90 -15.41 -1.93
N GLU A 363 -5.77 -15.52 -0.61
CA GLU A 363 -6.89 -15.81 0.29
C GLU A 363 -7.92 -14.69 0.24
N GLU A 364 -7.44 -13.45 0.21
CA GLU A 364 -8.28 -12.27 0.05
C GLU A 364 -9.03 -12.27 -1.29
N TYR A 365 -8.35 -12.59 -2.40
CA TYR A 365 -8.97 -12.73 -3.71
C TYR A 365 -10.13 -13.73 -3.70
N VAL A 366 -9.91 -14.93 -3.13
CA VAL A 366 -10.95 -15.97 -3.02
C VAL A 366 -12.09 -15.53 -2.12
N THR A 367 -11.78 -14.85 -1.01
CA THR A 367 -12.78 -14.45 -0.01
C THR A 367 -13.67 -13.31 -0.51
N CYS A 368 -13.08 -12.29 -1.15
CA CYS A 368 -13.80 -11.12 -1.63
C CYS A 368 -14.50 -11.38 -2.97
N GLY A 369 -13.92 -12.22 -3.83
CA GLY A 369 -14.43 -12.47 -5.17
C GLY A 369 -14.50 -11.19 -6.02
N ASN A 370 -15.35 -11.23 -7.04
CA ASN A 370 -15.56 -10.10 -7.94
C ASN A 370 -16.71 -9.20 -7.42
N SER A 371 -16.37 -8.02 -6.90
CA SER A 371 -17.30 -7.04 -6.33
C SER A 371 -17.73 -5.92 -7.28
N TRP A 372 -16.98 -5.69 -8.36
CA TRP A 372 -17.23 -4.58 -9.28
C TRP A 372 -18.19 -4.98 -10.41
N PHE A 373 -18.90 -3.99 -10.96
CA PHE A 373 -19.78 -4.17 -12.10
C PHE A 373 -19.93 -2.86 -12.88
N GLY A 374 -20.37 -2.93 -14.14
CA GLY A 374 -20.57 -1.76 -14.98
C GLY A 374 -21.71 -0.86 -14.50
N VAL A 375 -21.59 0.45 -14.71
CA VAL A 375 -22.59 1.45 -14.28
C VAL A 375 -23.99 1.16 -14.85
N SER A 376 -24.07 0.59 -16.05
CA SER A 376 -25.32 0.18 -16.70
C SER A 376 -26.12 -0.85 -15.88
N GLU A 377 -25.44 -1.71 -15.13
CA GLU A 377 -26.06 -2.77 -14.32
C GLU A 377 -26.50 -2.29 -12.93
N LEU A 378 -26.12 -1.07 -12.52
CA LEU A 378 -26.27 -0.60 -11.13
C LEU A 378 -27.71 -0.76 -10.61
N SER A 379 -28.69 -0.25 -11.33
CA SER A 379 -30.10 -0.32 -10.92
C SER A 379 -30.60 -1.76 -10.75
N GLN A 380 -30.15 -2.68 -11.61
CA GLN A 380 -30.51 -4.10 -11.55
C GLN A 380 -29.81 -4.79 -10.37
N ARG A 381 -28.51 -4.54 -10.18
CA ARG A 381 -27.71 -5.11 -9.09
C ARG A 381 -28.25 -4.67 -7.72
N LEU A 382 -28.66 -3.42 -7.55
CA LEU A 382 -29.30 -2.96 -6.30
C LEU A 382 -30.57 -3.75 -5.97
N LYS A 383 -31.41 -4.03 -6.98
CA LYS A 383 -32.61 -4.85 -6.80
C LYS A 383 -32.26 -6.29 -6.41
N GLN A 384 -31.30 -6.91 -7.11
CA GLN A 384 -30.84 -8.26 -6.81
C GLN A 384 -30.24 -8.37 -5.41
N LYS A 385 -29.36 -7.44 -5.03
CA LYS A 385 -28.71 -7.37 -3.71
C LYS A 385 -29.71 -7.23 -2.56
N SER A 386 -30.88 -6.63 -2.82
CA SER A 386 -31.95 -6.47 -1.84
C SER A 386 -32.72 -7.77 -1.55
N GLN A 387 -32.71 -8.72 -2.50
CA GLN A 387 -33.40 -10.00 -2.35
C GLN A 387 -32.72 -10.86 -1.27
N LYS A 388 -33.53 -11.51 -0.45
CA LYS A 388 -33.02 -12.43 0.57
C LYS A 388 -32.79 -13.79 -0.05
N ASN A 389 -31.65 -14.40 0.27
CA ASN A 389 -31.41 -15.78 -0.10
C ASN A 389 -32.37 -16.70 0.69
N ALA A 390 -32.98 -17.68 0.00
CA ALA A 390 -33.96 -18.57 0.59
C ALA A 390 -33.40 -19.42 1.74
N THR A 391 -32.13 -19.82 1.64
CA THR A 391 -31.45 -20.70 2.62
C THR A 391 -30.90 -19.90 3.80
N THR A 392 -30.11 -18.85 3.54
CA THR A 392 -29.43 -18.11 4.61
C THR A 392 -30.29 -17.03 5.24
N LYS A 393 -31.43 -16.66 4.62
CA LYS A 393 -32.32 -15.54 4.98
C LYS A 393 -31.64 -14.17 4.99
N LEU A 394 -30.37 -14.09 4.59
CA LEU A 394 -29.61 -12.86 4.48
C LEU A 394 -29.68 -12.33 3.06
N ASN A 395 -29.71 -11.01 2.92
CA ASN A 395 -29.51 -10.35 1.64
C ASN A 395 -28.01 -10.18 1.34
N GLU A 396 -27.69 -9.72 0.14
CA GLU A 396 -26.29 -9.58 -0.27
C GLU A 396 -25.56 -8.47 0.48
N TYR A 397 -26.23 -7.33 0.71
CA TYR A 397 -25.70 -6.23 1.52
C TYR A 397 -25.25 -6.69 2.91
N GLN A 398 -26.02 -7.58 3.54
CA GLN A 398 -25.69 -8.15 4.86
C GLN A 398 -24.44 -9.00 4.80
N ARG A 399 -24.32 -9.86 3.77
CA ARG A 399 -23.15 -10.72 3.60
C ARG A 399 -21.89 -9.91 3.33
N GLU A 400 -21.98 -8.95 2.41
CA GLU A 400 -20.87 -8.06 2.06
C GLU A 400 -20.41 -7.23 3.25
N TYR A 401 -21.34 -6.60 3.97
CA TYR A 401 -21.00 -5.79 5.15
C TYR A 401 -20.38 -6.64 6.27
N MET A 402 -20.92 -7.83 6.54
CA MET A 402 -20.30 -8.76 7.51
C MET A 402 -18.89 -9.16 7.11
N LEU A 403 -18.67 -9.40 5.81
CA LEU A 403 -17.34 -9.74 5.30
C LEU A 403 -16.37 -8.57 5.47
N ILE A 404 -16.76 -7.36 5.10
CA ILE A 404 -15.97 -6.14 5.31
C ILE A 404 -15.60 -6.00 6.80
N CYS A 405 -16.56 -6.16 7.71
CA CYS A 405 -16.30 -6.08 9.14
C CYS A 405 -15.31 -7.15 9.63
N LYS A 406 -15.37 -8.38 9.08
CA LYS A 406 -14.45 -9.47 9.42
C LYS A 406 -13.03 -9.19 8.93
N GLN A 407 -12.87 -8.56 7.77
CA GLN A 407 -11.58 -8.26 7.15
C GLN A 407 -10.98 -6.92 7.60
N THR A 408 -11.76 -6.06 8.23
CA THR A 408 -11.27 -4.75 8.73
C THR A 408 -10.16 -4.99 9.77
N PRO A 409 -9.02 -4.28 9.69
CA PRO A 409 -7.94 -4.45 10.65
C PRO A 409 -8.39 -4.11 12.07
N ARG A 410 -7.86 -4.85 13.05
CA ARG A 410 -8.06 -4.56 14.47
C ARG A 410 -6.82 -3.90 15.01
N PHE A 411 -6.95 -2.62 15.35
CA PHE A 411 -5.86 -1.86 15.97
C PHE A 411 -5.78 -2.14 17.46
N THR A 412 -4.57 -2.40 17.93
CA THR A 412 -4.24 -2.56 19.34
C THR A 412 -4.08 -1.20 20.02
N ILE A 413 -4.06 -1.18 21.35
CA ILE A 413 -3.76 0.03 22.12
C ILE A 413 -2.37 0.60 21.74
N GLY A 414 -1.42 -0.28 21.37
CA GLY A 414 -0.09 0.13 20.92
C GLY A 414 -0.12 0.86 19.57
N ASP A 415 -0.99 0.42 18.65
CA ASP A 415 -1.16 1.09 17.35
C ASP A 415 -1.82 2.47 17.48
N CYS A 416 -2.52 2.72 18.58
CA CYS A 416 -3.20 3.97 18.90
C CYS A 416 -2.57 4.69 20.11
N ALA A 417 -1.27 4.48 20.36
CA ALA A 417 -0.61 4.95 21.57
C ALA A 417 -0.70 6.47 21.73
N GLY A 418 -0.55 7.23 20.64
CA GLY A 418 -0.66 8.70 20.63
C GLY A 418 -1.98 9.22 21.20
N GLY A 419 -3.11 8.59 20.85
CA GLY A 419 -4.44 9.00 21.35
C GLY A 419 -4.71 8.59 22.80
N HIS A 420 -4.06 7.54 23.29
CA HIS A 420 -4.22 7.04 24.66
C HIS A 420 -3.30 7.71 25.70
N ARG A 421 -2.38 8.60 25.27
CA ARG A 421 -1.54 9.42 26.17
C ARG A 421 -2.41 10.23 27.13
N GLY A 422 -1.96 10.38 28.39
CA GLY A 422 -2.73 11.06 29.44
C GLY A 422 -3.21 12.46 29.05
N ASP A 423 -2.36 13.24 28.39
CA ASP A 423 -2.68 14.61 27.93
C ASP A 423 -3.68 14.66 26.77
N ASN A 424 -3.72 13.61 25.95
CA ASN A 424 -4.54 13.53 24.74
C ASN A 424 -5.91 12.90 24.97
N ARG A 425 -6.11 12.16 26.07
CA ARG A 425 -7.41 11.53 26.39
C ARG A 425 -8.57 12.53 26.40
N LYS A 426 -8.34 13.71 26.97
CA LYS A 426 -9.33 14.81 27.02
C LYS A 426 -9.57 15.52 25.68
N LYS A 427 -8.76 15.21 24.65
CA LYS A 427 -8.89 15.76 23.30
C LYS A 427 -9.79 14.89 22.41
N ASN A 428 -10.26 13.75 22.92
CA ASN A 428 -11.16 12.83 22.22
C ASN A 428 -12.58 12.95 22.79
N ARG A 429 -13.61 12.95 21.94
CA ARG A 429 -15.00 12.83 22.42
C ARG A 429 -15.29 11.45 23.00
N ASP A 430 -14.72 10.42 22.38
CA ASP A 430 -14.81 9.03 22.82
C ASP A 430 -13.40 8.45 22.98
N VAL A 431 -13.04 8.07 24.21
CA VAL A 431 -11.73 7.51 24.56
C VAL A 431 -11.52 6.13 23.95
N LEU A 432 -12.59 5.43 23.58
CA LEU A 432 -12.51 4.13 22.90
C LEU A 432 -12.28 4.28 21.39
N ILE A 433 -12.45 5.49 20.85
CA ILE A 433 -12.36 5.77 19.41
C ILE A 433 -11.24 6.77 19.15
N VAL A 434 -10.02 6.25 19.19
CA VAL A 434 -8.79 6.99 18.91
C VAL A 434 -8.23 6.64 17.53
N PRO A 435 -7.53 7.58 16.87
CA PRO A 435 -6.94 7.33 15.57
C PRO A 435 -5.68 6.45 15.72
N PRO A 436 -5.39 5.54 14.77
CA PRO A 436 -4.11 4.83 14.71
C PRO A 436 -2.95 5.79 14.38
N ASP A 437 -1.80 5.60 15.01
CA ASP A 437 -0.63 6.50 14.86
C ASP A 437 -0.07 6.52 13.43
N ASN A 438 -0.23 5.44 12.67
CA ASN A 438 0.20 5.36 11.27
C ASN A 438 -0.70 6.14 10.31
N PHE A 439 -1.96 6.42 10.69
CA PHE A 439 -2.93 7.08 9.83
C PHE A 439 -3.37 8.45 10.35
N ARG A 440 -2.88 8.89 11.51
CA ARG A 440 -3.23 10.19 12.08
C ARG A 440 -2.39 11.33 11.49
N PRO A 441 -2.94 12.55 11.41
CA PRO A 441 -2.15 13.75 11.19
C PRO A 441 -1.32 14.12 12.43
N TYR A 442 -0.13 14.63 12.18
CA TYR A 442 0.81 15.19 13.15
C TYR A 442 0.84 16.71 12.99
N LEU A 443 0.35 17.42 14.01
CA LEU A 443 0.27 18.88 13.96
C LEU A 443 1.64 19.52 14.22
N THR A 444 1.94 20.60 13.50
CA THR A 444 3.24 21.28 13.55
C THR A 444 3.16 22.75 13.97
N SER A 445 1.97 23.38 13.90
CA SER A 445 1.87 24.82 14.17
C SER A 445 2.06 25.24 15.63
N PHE A 446 1.91 24.32 16.59
CA PHE A 446 2.14 24.59 18.01
C PHE A 446 3.48 24.01 18.44
N GLN A 447 4.52 24.85 18.46
CA GLN A 447 5.85 24.49 18.96
C GLN A 447 5.93 24.76 20.47
N GLY A 448 6.37 23.77 21.26
CA GLY A 448 6.76 24.01 22.66
C GLY A 448 6.34 22.96 23.70
N ASN A 449 5.39 22.06 23.41
CA ASN A 449 4.94 21.02 24.35
C ASN A 449 4.83 19.63 23.68
N ASN A 450 5.15 18.56 24.40
CA ASN A 450 5.16 17.16 23.89
C ASN A 450 3.77 16.57 23.53
N PHE A 451 2.70 17.38 23.57
CA PHE A 451 1.31 16.95 23.42
C PHE A 451 0.48 17.86 22.50
N THR A 452 1.11 18.76 21.74
CA THR A 452 0.42 19.65 20.78
C THR A 452 0.35 19.13 19.36
N ASP A 453 0.95 17.96 19.11
CA ASP A 453 0.99 17.27 17.81
C ASP A 453 -0.26 16.43 17.52
N TYR A 454 -1.23 16.39 18.45
CA TYR A 454 -2.35 15.46 18.43
C TYR A 454 -3.71 16.15 18.24
N ILE A 455 -4.48 15.59 17.31
CA ILE A 455 -5.92 15.78 17.12
C ILE A 455 -6.55 14.44 16.74
N ASN A 456 -7.81 14.22 17.13
CA ASN A 456 -8.56 13.02 16.78
C ASN A 456 -9.03 13.05 15.32
N ALA A 457 -8.11 12.79 14.39
CA ALA A 457 -8.37 12.74 12.96
C ALA A 457 -7.58 11.62 12.29
N VAL A 458 -8.04 11.20 11.11
CA VAL A 458 -7.45 10.11 10.32
C VAL A 458 -7.41 10.50 8.85
N PHE A 459 -6.28 10.25 8.17
CA PHE A 459 -6.20 10.29 6.72
C PHE A 459 -6.96 9.14 6.11
N VAL A 460 -7.75 9.42 5.09
CA VAL A 460 -8.48 8.43 4.32
C VAL A 460 -8.11 8.60 2.86
N ASP A 461 -7.70 7.50 2.23
CA ASP A 461 -7.38 7.46 0.81
C ASP A 461 -8.63 7.65 -0.05
N GLY A 462 -8.45 8.37 -1.15
CA GLY A 462 -9.42 8.49 -2.23
C GLY A 462 -9.30 7.39 -3.26
N TYR A 463 -10.00 7.56 -4.39
CA TYR A 463 -9.81 6.66 -5.53
C TYR A 463 -8.61 7.10 -6.37
N THR A 464 -8.52 8.40 -6.64
CA THR A 464 -7.48 8.98 -7.50
C THR A 464 -6.20 9.35 -6.76
N LYS A 465 -6.28 9.63 -5.46
CA LYS A 465 -5.14 10.15 -4.68
C LYS A 465 -5.06 9.52 -3.29
N PRO A 466 -3.86 9.21 -2.78
CA PRO A 466 -3.69 8.81 -1.38
C PRO A 466 -3.92 10.02 -0.47
N ARG A 467 -4.42 9.78 0.76
CA ARG A 467 -4.69 10.80 1.79
C ARG A 467 -5.54 11.97 1.31
N GLU A 468 -6.48 11.72 0.41
CA GLU A 468 -7.35 12.74 -0.17
C GLU A 468 -8.27 13.40 0.86
N TYR A 469 -8.71 12.64 1.86
CA TYR A 469 -9.61 13.11 2.89
C TYR A 469 -8.94 13.09 4.27
N ILE A 470 -9.30 14.04 5.11
CA ILE A 470 -9.02 14.01 6.54
C ILE A 470 -10.34 13.91 7.27
N VAL A 471 -10.58 12.81 7.96
CA VAL A 471 -11.80 12.59 8.73
C VAL A 471 -11.56 12.95 10.18
N THR A 472 -12.37 13.84 10.73
CA THR A 472 -12.26 14.27 12.14
C THR A 472 -13.63 14.33 12.81
N GLU A 473 -13.62 14.19 14.13
CA GLU A 473 -14.79 14.45 14.95
C GLU A 473 -15.04 15.95 15.11
N TRP A 474 -16.22 16.32 15.58
CA TRP A 474 -16.52 17.73 15.83
C TRP A 474 -15.54 18.30 16.86
N PRO A 475 -14.84 19.41 16.61
CA PRO A 475 -13.86 19.95 17.55
C PRO A 475 -14.43 20.21 18.95
N LEU A 476 -13.72 19.79 20.00
CA LEU A 476 -14.04 20.18 21.37
C LEU A 476 -13.68 21.65 21.60
N LYS A 477 -14.26 22.27 22.63
CA LYS A 477 -13.93 23.66 23.01
C LYS A 477 -12.43 23.86 23.27
N SER A 478 -11.77 22.84 23.82
CA SER A 478 -10.33 22.83 24.06
C SER A 478 -9.48 22.57 22.82
N THR A 479 -10.04 22.01 21.74
CA THR A 479 -9.30 21.57 20.55
C THR A 479 -9.58 22.43 19.31
N LEU A 480 -10.22 23.59 19.48
CA LEU A 480 -10.53 24.50 18.37
C LEU A 480 -9.27 25.03 17.69
N GLY A 481 -8.19 25.26 18.46
CA GLY A 481 -6.90 25.69 17.92
C GLY A 481 -6.23 24.57 17.11
N GLU A 482 -6.23 23.34 17.64
CA GLU A 482 -5.74 22.14 16.97
C GLU A 482 -6.49 21.84 15.67
N PHE A 483 -7.79 22.11 15.61
CA PHE A 483 -8.55 21.98 14.37
C PHE A 483 -8.05 22.94 13.28
N TRP A 484 -7.82 24.21 13.59
CA TRP A 484 -7.28 25.15 12.61
C TRP A 484 -5.80 24.89 12.28
N SER A 485 -5.04 24.31 13.23
CA SER A 485 -3.71 23.74 12.94
C SER A 485 -3.80 22.64 11.89
N LEU A 486 -4.74 21.71 12.03
CA LEU A 486 -4.95 20.63 11.07
C LEU A 486 -5.23 21.17 9.66
N VAL A 487 -6.17 22.12 9.56
CA VAL A 487 -6.57 22.73 8.27
C VAL A 487 -5.40 23.50 7.64
N TYR A 488 -4.59 24.21 8.44
CA TYR A 488 -3.49 25.03 7.94
C TYR A 488 -2.23 24.22 7.60
N ASP A 489 -1.82 23.31 8.49
CA ASP A 489 -0.60 22.50 8.38
C ASP A 489 -0.66 21.56 7.16
N TYR A 490 -1.85 21.02 6.87
CA TYR A 490 -2.09 20.12 5.74
C TYR A 490 -2.74 20.78 4.53
N GLU A 491 -2.85 22.12 4.51
CA GLU A 491 -3.32 22.86 3.34
C GLU A 491 -4.70 22.38 2.84
N CYS A 492 -5.63 22.17 3.77
CA CYS A 492 -6.95 21.66 3.41
C CYS A 492 -7.66 22.66 2.48
N SER A 493 -8.07 22.18 1.30
CA SER A 493 -8.75 23.00 0.28
C SER A 493 -10.18 23.35 0.71
N ALA A 494 -10.87 22.40 1.34
CA ALA A 494 -12.24 22.53 1.80
C ALA A 494 -12.47 21.85 3.15
N VAL A 495 -13.46 22.36 3.89
CA VAL A 495 -13.99 21.76 5.13
C VAL A 495 -15.45 21.40 4.91
N VAL A 496 -15.81 20.12 5.04
CA VAL A 496 -17.17 19.63 4.85
C VAL A 496 -17.77 19.23 6.19
N VAL A 497 -18.86 19.89 6.58
CA VAL A 497 -19.57 19.66 7.84
C VAL A 497 -20.88 18.94 7.56
N LEU A 498 -20.95 17.68 7.98
CA LEU A 498 -22.08 16.78 7.69
C LEU A 498 -23.14 16.74 8.81
N CYS A 499 -23.21 17.78 9.64
CA CYS A 499 -24.22 17.88 10.69
C CYS A 499 -24.66 19.31 10.96
N VAL A 500 -25.87 19.40 11.53
CA VAL A 500 -26.41 20.61 12.11
C VAL A 500 -26.40 20.43 13.63
N PRO A 501 -25.50 21.12 14.35
CA PRO A 501 -25.52 21.08 15.81
C PRO A 501 -26.76 21.80 16.35
N PRO A 502 -27.26 21.43 17.55
CA PRO A 502 -28.27 22.20 18.24
C PRO A 502 -27.79 23.63 18.49
N HIS A 503 -28.70 24.60 18.40
CA HIS A 503 -28.39 26.00 18.68
C HIS A 503 -27.76 26.16 20.08
N ASN A 504 -26.65 26.89 20.16
CA ASN A 504 -25.90 27.17 21.40
C ASN A 504 -25.43 25.92 22.18
N SER A 505 -25.20 24.79 21.51
CA SER A 505 -24.67 23.60 22.16
C SER A 505 -23.25 23.82 22.70
N GLN A 506 -23.06 23.58 24.00
CA GLN A 506 -21.72 23.57 24.61
C GLN A 506 -20.90 22.33 24.18
N GLN A 507 -21.58 21.24 23.81
CA GLN A 507 -20.92 20.01 23.36
C GLN A 507 -20.42 20.12 21.92
N PHE A 508 -21.12 20.88 21.07
CA PHE A 508 -20.78 21.11 19.67
C PHE A 508 -20.56 22.60 19.42
N PRO A 509 -19.45 23.18 19.95
CA PRO A 509 -19.18 24.59 19.80
C PRO A 509 -18.93 24.93 18.33
N SER A 510 -19.40 26.10 17.89
CA SER A 510 -19.06 26.61 16.57
C SER A 510 -17.55 26.88 16.48
N PHE A 511 -16.90 26.23 15.50
CA PHE A 511 -15.45 26.31 15.30
C PHE A 511 -15.05 27.28 14.17
N TRP A 512 -16.03 27.93 13.53
CA TRP A 512 -15.82 28.98 12.53
C TRP A 512 -16.50 30.28 13.00
N PRO A 513 -16.06 31.47 12.52
CA PRO A 513 -16.71 32.72 12.88
C PRO A 513 -18.10 32.79 12.25
N GLU A 514 -19.13 32.93 13.08
CA GLU A 514 -20.52 33.10 12.62
C GLU A 514 -20.83 34.55 12.18
N GLY A 515 -20.04 35.51 12.68
CA GLY A 515 -20.13 36.92 12.30
C GLY A 515 -19.06 37.32 11.28
N ARG A 516 -19.14 38.56 10.79
CA ARG A 516 -18.14 39.16 9.89
C ARG A 516 -16.83 39.54 10.60
N ALA A 517 -16.86 39.65 11.94
CA ALA A 517 -15.68 40.00 12.71
C ALA A 517 -14.68 38.83 12.75
N PRO A 518 -13.37 39.12 12.64
CA PRO A 518 -12.35 38.10 12.76
C PRO A 518 -12.37 37.49 14.16
N LYS A 519 -12.20 36.17 14.25
CA LYS A 519 -12.22 35.44 15.53
C LYS A 519 -10.93 34.66 15.72
N LYS A 520 -10.39 34.74 16.94
CA LYS A 520 -9.17 34.05 17.34
C LYS A 520 -9.48 32.63 17.80
N TYR A 521 -8.70 31.66 17.33
CA TYR A 521 -8.78 30.24 17.70
C TYR A 521 -7.42 29.75 18.19
N GLY A 522 -7.34 29.44 19.47
CA GLY A 522 -6.08 29.13 20.14
C GLY A 522 -5.12 30.33 20.16
N PRO A 523 -3.84 30.12 20.48
CA PRO A 523 -2.86 31.20 20.57
C PRO A 523 -2.42 31.76 19.21
N VAL A 524 -2.51 30.95 18.15
CA VAL A 524 -1.81 31.13 16.87
C VAL A 524 -2.72 31.61 15.73
N PHE A 525 -3.97 31.14 15.66
CA PHE A 525 -4.81 31.34 14.48
C PHE A 525 -5.85 32.43 14.65
N THR A 526 -5.99 33.27 13.63
CA THR A 526 -7.09 34.23 13.48
C THR A 526 -7.79 33.95 12.15
N ILE A 527 -9.10 33.75 12.20
CA ILE A 527 -9.91 33.39 11.03
C ILE A 527 -10.78 34.58 10.66
N ASP A 528 -10.61 35.04 9.42
CA ASP A 528 -11.37 36.14 8.85
C ASP A 528 -12.47 35.60 7.94
N HIS A 529 -13.68 36.13 8.08
CA HIS A 529 -14.78 35.85 7.16
C HIS A 529 -14.64 36.69 5.89
N ILE A 530 -14.53 36.05 4.73
CA ILE A 530 -14.49 36.73 3.42
C ILE A 530 -15.90 36.84 2.85
N SER A 531 -16.55 35.71 2.57
CA SER A 531 -17.86 35.65 1.93
C SER A 531 -18.64 34.42 2.36
N HIS A 532 -19.96 34.42 2.12
CA HIS A 532 -20.81 33.25 2.36
C HIS A 532 -21.97 33.22 1.36
N ASN A 533 -22.41 32.01 1.01
CA ASN A 533 -23.62 31.78 0.22
C ASN A 533 -24.48 30.74 0.94
N HIS A 534 -25.76 31.04 1.13
CA HIS A 534 -26.73 30.17 1.78
C HIS A 534 -27.77 29.69 0.77
N TYR A 535 -27.71 28.40 0.44
CA TYR A 535 -28.72 27.69 -0.33
C TYR A 535 -29.74 27.05 0.62
N SER A 536 -30.85 26.54 0.09
CA SER A 536 -31.95 25.97 0.91
C SER A 536 -31.48 24.88 1.88
N LYS A 537 -30.61 23.97 1.42
CA LYS A 537 -30.15 22.80 2.20
C LYS A 537 -28.62 22.76 2.41
N ILE A 538 -27.88 23.73 1.89
CA ILE A 538 -26.42 23.81 1.95
C ILE A 538 -26.03 25.24 2.30
N LYS A 539 -25.11 25.41 3.26
CA LYS A 539 -24.51 26.71 3.56
C LYS A 539 -23.02 26.66 3.28
N THR A 540 -22.48 27.73 2.72
CA THR A 540 -21.07 27.82 2.34
C THR A 540 -20.45 29.12 2.84
N TRP A 541 -19.20 29.06 3.27
CA TRP A 541 -18.41 30.20 3.72
C TRP A 541 -17.00 30.12 3.18
N VAL A 542 -16.41 31.26 2.83
CA VAL A 542 -15.00 31.38 2.47
C VAL A 542 -14.29 32.10 3.60
N PHE A 543 -13.26 31.47 4.14
CA PHE A 543 -12.47 31.99 5.25
C PHE A 543 -11.02 32.19 4.84
N ARG A 544 -10.39 33.22 5.40
CA ARG A 544 -8.95 33.43 5.35
C ARG A 544 -8.33 33.09 6.70
N ILE A 545 -7.37 32.18 6.70
CA ILE A 545 -6.65 31.69 7.85
C ILE A 545 -5.35 32.49 7.97
N ASN A 546 -5.21 33.27 9.04
CA ASN A 546 -3.97 33.95 9.38
C ASN A 546 -3.28 33.22 10.54
N LYS A 547 -2.02 32.82 10.31
CA LYS A 547 -1.17 32.20 11.33
C LYS A 547 -0.21 33.24 11.91
N LYS A 548 -0.27 33.47 13.22
CA LYS A 548 0.73 34.24 13.95
C LYS A 548 1.95 33.36 14.22
N VAL A 549 3.09 33.73 13.68
CA VAL A 549 4.36 33.05 13.97
C VAL A 549 4.69 33.22 15.44
N ILE A 550 4.94 32.10 16.13
CA ILE A 550 5.26 32.05 17.56
C ILE A 550 6.68 31.52 17.83
N SER A 551 7.35 30.98 16.81
CA SER A 551 8.74 30.53 16.94
C SER A 551 9.68 31.72 17.01
N LEU A 552 10.49 31.81 18.07
CA LEU A 552 11.50 32.87 18.24
C LEU A 552 12.47 32.89 17.05
N THR A 553 12.87 31.71 16.56
CA THR A 553 13.78 31.56 15.42
C THR A 553 13.17 32.11 14.13
N GLU A 554 11.90 31.78 13.86
CA GLU A 554 11.18 32.26 12.66
C GLU A 554 10.87 33.77 12.76
N LEU A 555 10.52 34.26 13.96
CA LEU A 555 10.32 35.69 14.25
C LEU A 555 11.59 36.49 14.05
N MET A 556 12.73 36.02 14.56
CA MET A 556 14.04 36.66 14.39
C MET A 556 14.51 36.63 12.93
N ALA A 557 14.14 35.59 12.18
CA ALA A 557 14.39 35.50 10.74
C ALA A 557 13.41 36.33 9.89
N GLY A 558 12.45 37.05 10.50
CA GLY A 558 11.47 37.88 9.79
C GLY A 558 10.45 37.09 8.96
N VAL A 559 10.36 35.77 9.16
CA VAL A 559 9.49 34.88 8.40
C VAL A 559 8.03 35.15 8.79
N LYS A 560 7.18 35.43 7.81
CA LYS A 560 5.73 35.53 7.98
C LYS A 560 5.07 34.30 7.39
N ALA A 561 4.16 33.69 8.16
CA ALA A 561 3.38 32.58 7.67
C ALA A 561 2.36 33.08 6.61
N PRO A 562 2.29 32.46 5.42
CA PRO A 562 1.38 32.89 4.37
C PRO A 562 -0.08 32.68 4.79
N PRO A 563 -0.99 33.64 4.51
CA PRO A 563 -2.41 33.43 4.73
C PRO A 563 -2.94 32.39 3.75
N LYS A 564 -3.87 31.54 4.21
CA LYS A 564 -4.48 30.48 3.40
C LYS A 564 -5.99 30.67 3.33
N ASN A 565 -6.59 30.43 2.16
CA ASN A 565 -8.03 30.48 1.99
C ASN A 565 -8.62 29.07 2.05
N VAL A 566 -9.76 28.92 2.70
CA VAL A 566 -10.49 27.64 2.77
C VAL A 566 -11.98 27.89 2.60
N GLN A 567 -12.67 26.99 1.91
CA GLN A 567 -14.12 27.02 1.84
C GLN A 567 -14.73 25.98 2.78
N LEU A 568 -15.65 26.42 3.65
CA LEU A 568 -16.44 25.57 4.51
C LEU A 568 -17.81 25.32 3.87
N PHE A 569 -18.22 24.08 3.81
CA PHE A 569 -19.51 23.62 3.31
C PHE A 569 -20.26 22.90 4.43
N GLN A 570 -21.48 23.32 4.75
CA GLN A 570 -22.32 22.68 5.75
C GLN A 570 -23.60 22.12 5.12
N LEU A 571 -23.87 20.84 5.39
CA LEU A 571 -25.11 20.18 5.00
C LEU A 571 -26.19 20.37 6.07
N MET A 572 -27.31 20.99 5.69
CA MET A 572 -28.41 21.28 6.62
C MET A 572 -29.42 20.15 6.76
N CYS A 573 -29.43 19.18 5.84
CA CYS A 573 -30.46 18.14 5.74
C CYS A 573 -30.08 16.81 6.41
N TRP A 574 -29.09 16.80 7.31
CA TRP A 574 -28.69 15.62 8.08
C TRP A 574 -28.78 15.88 9.60
N PRO A 575 -29.98 15.81 10.19
CA PRO A 575 -30.19 16.03 11.63
C PRO A 575 -29.42 15.02 12.50
N MET A 576 -29.13 15.37 13.75
CA MET A 576 -28.53 14.42 14.71
C MET A 576 -29.46 13.23 14.97
N GLY A 577 -28.89 12.05 15.23
CA GLY A 577 -29.64 10.80 15.42
C GLY A 577 -30.07 10.09 14.13
N HIS A 578 -30.21 10.80 13.01
CA HIS A 578 -30.52 10.19 11.72
C HIS A 578 -29.29 9.50 11.12
N LYS A 579 -29.47 8.24 10.70
CA LYS A 579 -28.43 7.43 10.06
C LYS A 579 -28.16 7.84 8.60
N VAL A 580 -29.18 8.35 7.91
CA VAL A 580 -29.10 8.86 6.53
C VAL A 580 -29.70 10.27 6.48
N PRO A 581 -29.24 11.15 5.56
CA PRO A 581 -29.81 12.48 5.43
C PRO A 581 -31.24 12.40 4.89
N THR A 582 -32.01 13.46 5.15
CA THR A 582 -33.40 13.60 4.66
C THR A 582 -33.49 13.84 3.15
N SER A 583 -32.36 14.13 2.49
CA SER A 583 -32.29 14.50 1.08
C SER A 583 -30.96 14.04 0.48
N THR A 584 -30.97 12.97 -0.33
CA THR A 584 -29.77 12.45 -1.02
C THR A 584 -29.26 13.43 -2.06
N ASN A 585 -30.16 14.10 -2.79
CA ASN A 585 -29.83 15.08 -3.82
C ASN A 585 -28.91 16.17 -3.29
N SER A 586 -29.17 16.64 -2.08
CA SER A 586 -28.39 17.71 -1.45
C SER A 586 -27.01 17.26 -1.01
N LEU A 587 -26.84 15.97 -0.67
CA LEU A 587 -25.50 15.42 -0.39
C LEU A 587 -24.69 15.30 -1.68
N VAL A 588 -25.30 14.83 -2.77
CA VAL A 588 -24.64 14.71 -4.08
C VAL A 588 -24.29 16.09 -4.64
N GLU A 589 -25.20 17.06 -4.53
CA GLU A 589 -24.96 18.45 -4.91
C GLU A 589 -23.80 19.06 -4.12
N LEU A 590 -23.75 18.82 -2.80
CA LEU A 590 -22.63 19.24 -1.94
C LEU A 590 -21.29 18.66 -2.43
N MET A 591 -21.24 17.36 -2.73
CA MET A 591 -20.04 16.69 -3.23
C MET A 591 -19.55 17.34 -4.54
N ASN A 592 -20.46 17.61 -5.48
CA ASN A 592 -20.11 18.29 -6.73
C ASN A 592 -19.61 19.73 -6.48
N MET A 593 -20.24 20.48 -5.57
CA MET A 593 -19.76 21.82 -5.21
C MET A 593 -18.36 21.82 -4.62
N VAL A 594 -18.03 20.82 -3.79
CA VAL A 594 -16.69 20.66 -3.20
C VAL A 594 -15.67 20.35 -4.31
N GLU A 595 -16.00 19.46 -5.24
CA GLU A 595 -15.09 19.10 -6.33
C GLU A 595 -14.84 20.28 -7.28
N LYS A 596 -15.89 21.04 -7.63
CA LYS A 596 -15.76 22.28 -8.41
C LYS A 596 -14.91 23.35 -7.71
N TRP A 597 -14.91 23.37 -6.38
CA TRP A 597 -14.00 24.24 -5.63
C TRP A 597 -12.56 23.74 -5.71
N ARG A 598 -12.32 22.44 -5.50
CA ARG A 598 -10.99 21.83 -5.58
C ARG A 598 -10.32 22.02 -6.93
N GLN A 599 -11.08 21.98 -8.01
CA GLN A 599 -10.57 22.23 -9.37
C GLN A 599 -10.10 23.68 -9.60
N ARG A 600 -10.59 24.63 -8.81
CA ARG A 600 -10.24 26.06 -8.93
C ARG A 600 -9.14 26.49 -7.97
N THR A 601 -8.86 25.69 -6.94
CA THR A 601 -7.84 25.97 -5.93
C THR A 601 -6.63 25.07 -6.12
N GLU A 602 -5.53 25.39 -5.43
CA GLU A 602 -4.43 24.45 -5.29
C GLU A 602 -4.91 23.15 -4.64
N TYR A 603 -4.33 22.03 -5.07
CA TYR A 603 -4.70 20.73 -4.56
C TYR A 603 -4.38 20.61 -3.08
N GLY A 604 -5.38 20.25 -2.29
CA GLY A 604 -5.25 19.99 -0.86
C GLY A 604 -6.35 19.05 -0.38
N PRO A 605 -6.13 18.31 0.72
CA PRO A 605 -7.08 17.33 1.23
C PRO A 605 -8.39 18.00 1.68
N VAL A 606 -9.49 17.25 1.65
CA VAL A 606 -10.78 17.72 2.15
C VAL A 606 -10.98 17.26 3.58
N CYS A 607 -11.16 18.21 4.51
CA CYS A 607 -11.39 17.91 5.91
C CYS A 607 -12.89 17.68 6.15
N ILE A 608 -13.28 16.46 6.49
CA ILE A 608 -14.67 16.05 6.70
C ILE A 608 -14.96 15.91 8.18
N VAL A 609 -15.91 16.72 8.66
CA VAL A 609 -16.32 16.80 10.06
C VAL A 609 -17.70 16.19 10.22
N SER A 610 -17.81 15.25 11.16
CA SER A 610 -19.09 14.74 11.66
C SER A 610 -19.12 14.77 13.18
N PRO A 611 -20.29 14.59 13.84
CA PRO A 611 -20.38 14.65 15.30
C PRO A 611 -19.40 13.70 16.01
N ASP A 612 -19.16 12.53 15.43
CA ASP A 612 -18.38 11.43 15.98
C ASP A 612 -17.12 11.07 15.17
N GLY A 613 -16.91 11.70 14.02
CA GLY A 613 -15.77 11.43 13.13
C GLY A 613 -15.78 10.04 12.49
N ARG A 614 -16.95 9.38 12.39
CA ARG A 614 -17.05 8.00 11.87
C ARG A 614 -18.21 7.75 10.90
N SER A 615 -19.47 7.87 11.34
CA SER A 615 -20.62 7.36 10.58
C SER A 615 -20.79 8.10 9.24
N ARG A 616 -21.04 9.41 9.31
CA ARG A 616 -21.34 10.26 8.13
C ARG A 616 -20.11 10.49 7.26
N CYS A 617 -18.95 10.63 7.89
CA CYS A 617 -17.69 10.79 7.17
C CYS A 617 -17.39 9.55 6.33
N GLY A 618 -17.64 8.35 6.86
CA GLY A 618 -17.46 7.11 6.11
C GLY A 618 -18.32 7.04 4.85
N ILE A 619 -19.59 7.48 4.94
CA ILE A 619 -20.48 7.57 3.77
C ILE A 619 -19.91 8.53 2.73
N TYR A 620 -19.49 9.72 3.15
CA TYR A 620 -18.96 10.73 2.23
C TYR A 620 -17.71 10.24 1.50
N CYS A 621 -16.69 9.74 2.23
CA CYS A 621 -15.45 9.24 1.64
C CYS A 621 -15.70 8.07 0.68
N SER A 622 -16.49 7.08 1.11
CA SER A 622 -16.72 5.88 0.31
C SER A 622 -17.54 6.17 -0.94
N ALA A 623 -18.55 7.04 -0.83
CA ALA A 623 -19.34 7.44 -1.99
C ALA A 623 -18.52 8.26 -2.97
N ASN A 624 -17.67 9.20 -2.52
CA ASN A 624 -16.84 10.00 -3.43
C ASN A 624 -15.80 9.15 -4.15
N ALA A 625 -15.14 8.21 -3.45
CA ALA A 625 -14.22 7.26 -4.08
C ALA A 625 -14.92 6.43 -5.17
N CYS A 626 -16.16 5.96 -4.94
CA CYS A 626 -16.92 5.28 -5.99
C CYS A 626 -17.35 6.19 -7.13
N ILE A 627 -17.73 7.43 -6.84
CA ILE A 627 -18.12 8.41 -7.86
C ILE A 627 -16.92 8.70 -8.78
N GLU A 628 -15.72 8.89 -8.24
CA GLU A 628 -14.49 9.03 -9.00
C GLU A 628 -14.22 7.80 -9.89
N GLN A 629 -14.38 6.59 -9.33
CA GLN A 629 -14.24 5.35 -10.09
C GLN A 629 -15.24 5.25 -11.25
N VAL A 630 -16.50 5.66 -11.01
CA VAL A 630 -17.56 5.72 -12.03
C VAL A 630 -17.20 6.70 -13.15
N ILE A 631 -16.68 7.88 -12.80
CA ILE A 631 -16.29 8.91 -13.78
C ILE A 631 -15.12 8.41 -14.63
N GLN A 632 -14.10 7.80 -14.01
CA GLN A 632 -12.88 7.42 -14.72
C GLN A 632 -13.03 6.14 -15.54
N HIS A 633 -13.75 5.14 -15.04
CA HIS A 633 -13.78 3.80 -15.66
C HIS A 633 -15.18 3.29 -15.99
N GLY A 634 -16.25 3.98 -15.61
CA GLY A 634 -17.61 3.48 -15.84
C GLY A 634 -17.95 2.22 -15.04
N GLU A 635 -17.24 1.99 -13.93
CA GLU A 635 -17.40 0.84 -13.03
C GLU A 635 -17.82 1.29 -11.63
N VAL A 636 -18.57 0.46 -10.93
CA VAL A 636 -18.97 0.68 -9.53
C VAL A 636 -18.40 -0.43 -8.66
N ASP A 637 -17.62 -0.06 -7.64
CA ASP A 637 -17.19 -1.00 -6.58
C ASP A 637 -17.26 -0.37 -5.16
N ILE A 638 -18.47 -0.38 -4.60
CA ILE A 638 -18.70 0.14 -3.24
C ILE A 638 -18.16 -0.79 -2.16
N PHE A 639 -18.07 -2.09 -2.44
CA PHE A 639 -17.49 -3.04 -1.49
C PHE A 639 -16.02 -2.71 -1.21
N GLN A 640 -15.21 -2.51 -2.26
CA GLN A 640 -13.81 -2.14 -2.10
C GLN A 640 -13.64 -0.72 -1.58
N ALA A 641 -14.45 0.25 -2.01
CA ALA A 641 -14.35 1.62 -1.49
C ALA A 641 -14.58 1.68 0.03
N VAL A 642 -15.63 1.02 0.53
CA VAL A 642 -15.89 0.97 1.98
C VAL A 642 -14.77 0.25 2.73
N ARG A 643 -14.22 -0.81 2.15
CA ARG A 643 -13.11 -1.56 2.74
C ARG A 643 -11.83 -0.72 2.83
N THR A 644 -11.51 0.04 1.78
CA THR A 644 -10.38 0.99 1.75
C THR A 644 -10.55 2.09 2.80
N VAL A 645 -11.76 2.63 2.95
CA VAL A 645 -12.05 3.65 3.96
C VAL A 645 -11.91 3.07 5.38
N ARG A 646 -12.49 1.90 5.66
CA ARG A 646 -12.43 1.23 6.98
C ARG A 646 -11.04 0.76 7.38
N ARG A 647 -10.13 0.57 6.43
CA ARG A 647 -8.72 0.24 6.71
C ARG A 647 -8.04 1.31 7.57
N HIS A 648 -8.37 2.58 7.33
CA HIS A 648 -7.78 3.71 8.05
C HIS A 648 -8.40 3.88 9.45
N ARG A 649 -9.71 3.64 9.55
CA ARG A 649 -10.46 3.69 10.81
C ARG A 649 -11.60 2.66 10.79
N PRO A 650 -11.55 1.60 11.62
CA PRO A 650 -12.50 0.49 11.55
C PRO A 650 -13.96 0.87 11.82
N GLN A 651 -14.19 2.00 12.49
CA GLN A 651 -15.52 2.48 12.85
C GLN A 651 -16.21 3.26 11.73
N LEU A 652 -15.54 3.56 10.61
CA LEU A 652 -16.15 4.23 9.46
C LEU A 652 -17.25 3.32 8.85
N ILE A 653 -18.43 3.89 8.60
CA ILE A 653 -19.65 3.15 8.20
C ILE A 653 -20.06 2.14 9.28
N GLU A 654 -20.80 2.59 10.28
CA GLU A 654 -21.07 1.85 11.52
C GLU A 654 -22.06 0.71 11.34
N ASN A 655 -22.94 0.79 10.35
CA ASN A 655 -24.02 -0.17 10.18
C ASN A 655 -24.37 -0.42 8.72
N ILE A 656 -25.16 -1.46 8.49
CA ILE A 656 -25.60 -1.86 7.16
C ILE A 656 -26.47 -0.82 6.45
N THR A 657 -27.24 -0.01 7.19
CA THR A 657 -28.08 1.04 6.59
C THR A 657 -27.20 2.08 5.91
N GLU A 658 -26.09 2.46 6.55
CA GLU A 658 -25.08 3.35 5.98
C GLU A 658 -24.38 2.71 4.78
N TYR A 659 -24.04 1.42 4.85
CA TYR A 659 -23.45 0.68 3.73
C TYR A 659 -24.36 0.64 2.50
N LYS A 660 -25.64 0.30 2.69
CA LYS A 660 -26.65 0.33 1.63
C LYS A 660 -26.81 1.75 1.08
N TYR A 661 -26.81 2.75 1.96
CA TYR A 661 -26.97 4.14 1.55
C TYR A 661 -25.84 4.63 0.65
N CYS A 662 -24.61 4.11 0.76
CA CYS A 662 -23.55 4.39 -0.23
C CYS A 662 -23.96 4.01 -1.66
N TYR A 663 -24.66 2.88 -1.85
CA TYR A 663 -25.22 2.50 -3.15
C TYR A 663 -26.29 3.47 -3.62
N ASP A 664 -27.17 3.92 -2.71
CA ASP A 664 -28.24 4.86 -3.04
C ASP A 664 -27.66 6.23 -3.47
N VAL A 665 -26.59 6.71 -2.82
CA VAL A 665 -25.87 7.94 -3.18
C VAL A 665 -25.25 7.83 -4.58
N VAL A 666 -24.53 6.74 -4.86
CA VAL A 666 -23.89 6.52 -6.17
C VAL A 666 -24.95 6.40 -7.27
N LEU A 667 -26.04 5.67 -7.04
CA LEU A 667 -27.15 5.59 -7.98
C LEU A 667 -27.73 6.97 -8.29
N HIS A 668 -27.96 7.78 -7.26
CA HIS A 668 -28.49 9.12 -7.44
C HIS A 668 -27.52 10.03 -8.22
N TYR A 669 -26.23 9.92 -7.98
CA TYR A 669 -25.21 10.63 -8.76
C TYR A 669 -25.24 10.21 -10.24
N VAL A 670 -25.25 8.91 -10.52
CA VAL A 670 -25.31 8.35 -11.88
C VAL A 670 -26.53 8.85 -12.65
N LEU A 671 -27.71 8.90 -12.01
CA LEU A 671 -28.95 9.31 -12.66
C LEU A 671 -29.04 10.81 -12.97
N HIS A 672 -28.38 11.67 -12.18
CA HIS A 672 -28.62 13.12 -12.23
C HIS A 672 -27.41 13.98 -12.62
N TYR A 673 -26.19 13.47 -12.45
CA TYR A 673 -24.96 14.27 -12.59
C TYR A 673 -23.93 13.67 -13.55
N LEU A 674 -23.89 12.34 -13.71
CA LEU A 674 -22.86 11.69 -14.53
C LEU A 674 -22.77 12.26 -15.96
N GLN A 675 -23.91 12.47 -16.62
CA GLN A 675 -23.91 13.02 -17.99
C GLN A 675 -23.33 14.45 -18.02
N LYS A 676 -23.67 15.29 -17.04
CA LYS A 676 -23.18 16.67 -16.96
C LYS A 676 -21.68 16.72 -16.76
N ASP A 677 -21.17 15.89 -15.85
CA ASP A 677 -19.75 15.88 -15.53
C ASP A 677 -18.93 15.28 -16.70
N LEU A 678 -19.45 14.27 -17.41
CA LEU A 678 -18.82 13.74 -18.63
C LEU A 678 -18.78 14.77 -19.77
N GLU A 679 -19.83 15.61 -19.92
CA GLU A 679 -19.86 16.71 -20.89
C GLU A 679 -18.85 17.81 -20.53
N GLU A 680 -18.76 18.21 -19.25
CA GLU A 680 -17.76 19.17 -18.75
C GLU A 680 -16.32 18.66 -18.98
N ILE A 681 -16.03 17.39 -18.70
CA ILE A 681 -14.70 16.80 -18.94
C ILE A 681 -14.33 16.80 -20.43
N LYS A 682 -15.28 16.46 -21.31
CA LYS A 682 -15.06 16.52 -22.77
C LYS A 682 -14.85 17.95 -23.27
N GLY A 683 -15.48 18.93 -22.63
CA GLY A 683 -15.32 20.36 -22.95
C GLY A 683 -13.97 20.93 -22.52
N THR A 684 -13.33 20.37 -21.49
CA THR A 684 -12.05 20.84 -20.93
C THR A 684 -10.83 20.21 -21.64
N LYS A 685 -11.04 19.12 -22.40
CA LYS A 685 -10.02 18.46 -23.23
C LYS A 685 -9.97 18.95 -24.69
N LYS A 686 -10.77 19.96 -25.04
CA LYS A 686 -10.64 20.75 -26.27
C LYS A 686 -9.94 22.06 -25.96
#